data_AF-A0A5S6QN84-F1
#
_entry.id   AF-A0A5S6QN84-F1
#
_cell.length_a   1.000
_cell.length_b   1.000
_cell.length_c   1.000
_cell.angle_alpha   90.00
_cell.angle_beta   90.00
_cell.angle_gamma   90.00
#
_symmetry.space_group_name_H-M   'P 1'
#
loop_
_entity.id
_entity.type
_entity.pdbx_description
1 polymer ?
#
loop_
_entity_poly.entity_id
_entity_poly.type
_entity_poly.pdbx_seq_one_letter_code
_entity_poly.pdbx_strand_id
1 'polypeptide(L)'
;MATLIKNQIVKHFSRFAKNITPDQISVEILRGKGELYNIELNENVLAEMLELPSWMRIGRAVCSRIIIKIPWTRLKTHPVVLFIDEIRVELILSAELRDFPATGFPTVSSYSMDSYGFAHRVVEGISLRINAIEVFFASKKFGGSLMLSQISVDSRTPYWKEASSLRETRISDATLQQVLLFKQISWKTFRLEASTLDDSVVTGYNINAPLRLITSQGKFRITTKKSRLDGTVYGGRLALIMDNLLWVASLSQLQSAISFGQFIVDLIESSKKRSAELPVESSLKRKPWSFLSQLSEHQMKQDAPLNSAFHHFNVIETSFHCYVGQIDLHVCDEAEEQAFQEDWDIINGAIQVTITKLVCDFYPYHLAVGSRKHWVFYGETKFGERVRYLLENYQLLLEKRSPTAKNYEKLMSCVCVFRIYDIVVFCVTDQSSGKHHARKLLYADHEALKLPPGLPILHAETNDFYCLEHCDIPMPPSSCFVQVHPIRAHCHNRTFRWINYVLCQINSSLFSHSTTTDALTNALHADVFIELTMPWVQLPLNSTHHSEYGGRMPAAVVIRATRITLTNCKSLPEEQRCIVNQPKPSLPDNTEAYKLYASKLARIQEKKQAHHWGQEGSRELSFDHKASVDVWRMDLSPVWIDFIGDSCFYPEPSPLLCDLDMTVWATQDADGALYCLAETENKVKLALDHYQYLFLFCAGEEISGFINTIYEDILRFAPLTGERPSAIHFWAPLVEVSLLLPSFAPPTAYEMQTTAELFSGKTS
;
A
#
# COMPACT_ATOMS: atom_id res chain seq x y z
N MET A 1 2.31 -31.98 -50.86
CA MET A 1 3.17 -31.12 -49.99
C MET A 1 2.33 -30.15 -49.15
N ALA A 2 1.40 -29.38 -49.74
CA ALA A 2 0.48 -28.51 -49.00
C ALA A 2 -0.37 -29.25 -47.94
N THR A 3 -0.91 -30.42 -48.26
CA THR A 3 -1.67 -31.30 -47.34
C THR A 3 -0.83 -31.84 -46.18
N LEU A 4 0.46 -32.15 -46.40
CA LEU A 4 1.38 -32.58 -45.34
C LEU A 4 1.67 -31.45 -44.34
N ILE A 5 1.85 -30.22 -44.83
CA ILE A 5 2.07 -29.03 -43.99
C ILE A 5 0.78 -28.70 -43.22
N LYS A 6 -0.39 -28.75 -43.87
CA LYS A 6 -1.68 -28.59 -43.19
C LYS A 6 -1.84 -29.60 -42.06
N ASN A 7 -1.57 -30.88 -42.31
CA ASN A 7 -1.70 -31.92 -41.28
C ASN A 7 -0.72 -31.74 -40.12
N GLN A 8 0.49 -31.24 -40.37
CA GLN A 8 1.45 -30.90 -39.31
C GLN A 8 0.99 -29.70 -38.48
N ILE A 9 0.47 -28.64 -39.12
CA ILE A 9 -0.09 -27.48 -38.44
C ILE A 9 -1.29 -27.91 -37.58
N VAL A 10 -2.25 -28.65 -38.16
CA VAL A 10 -3.40 -29.20 -37.42
C VAL A 10 -2.93 -30.00 -36.22
N LYS A 11 -1.94 -30.90 -36.38
CA LYS A 11 -1.42 -31.70 -35.27
C LYS A 11 -0.89 -30.87 -34.10
N HIS A 12 -0.24 -29.74 -34.37
CA HIS A 12 0.22 -28.84 -33.31
C HIS A 12 -0.90 -28.01 -32.71
N PHE A 13 -1.84 -27.53 -33.54
CA PHE A 13 -2.95 -26.70 -33.12
C PHE A 13 -4.08 -27.47 -32.42
N SER A 14 -4.32 -28.73 -32.79
CA SER A 14 -5.33 -29.61 -32.20
C SER A 14 -5.05 -29.96 -30.74
N ARG A 15 -3.83 -29.70 -30.27
CA ARG A 15 -3.49 -29.76 -28.85
C ARG A 15 -4.07 -28.57 -28.08
N PHE A 16 -4.09 -27.39 -28.68
CA PHE A 16 -4.52 -26.13 -28.04
C PHE A 16 -5.97 -25.78 -28.34
N ALA A 17 -6.57 -26.35 -29.38
CA ALA A 17 -7.94 -26.12 -29.77
C ALA A 17 -8.67 -27.43 -30.05
N LYS A 18 -9.92 -27.51 -29.60
CA LYS A 18 -10.76 -28.72 -29.67
C LYS A 18 -11.35 -28.96 -31.05
N ASN A 19 -11.62 -27.90 -31.81
CA ASN A 19 -12.46 -27.94 -32.99
C ASN A 19 -11.74 -27.52 -34.29
N ILE A 20 -10.41 -27.67 -34.34
CA ILE A 20 -9.62 -27.37 -35.55
C ILE A 20 -9.62 -28.58 -36.50
N THR A 21 -10.09 -28.36 -37.73
CA THR A 21 -10.01 -29.34 -38.82
C THR A 21 -9.07 -28.87 -39.94
N PRO A 22 -8.48 -29.78 -40.74
CA PRO A 22 -7.63 -29.42 -41.87
C PRO A 22 -8.30 -28.53 -42.93
N ASP A 23 -9.63 -28.58 -43.02
CA ASP A 23 -10.43 -27.84 -43.99
C ASP A 23 -10.60 -26.37 -43.61
N GLN A 24 -10.54 -26.04 -42.32
CA GLN A 24 -10.56 -24.66 -41.81
C GLN A 24 -9.24 -23.92 -42.08
N ILE A 25 -8.14 -24.64 -42.35
CA ILE A 25 -6.84 -24.06 -42.65
C ILE A 25 -6.79 -23.67 -44.13
N SER A 26 -6.92 -22.38 -44.42
CA SER A 26 -6.85 -21.87 -45.80
C SER A 26 -5.48 -22.18 -46.46
N VAL A 27 -5.48 -22.45 -47.77
CA VAL A 27 -4.22 -22.67 -48.54
C VAL A 27 -3.36 -21.39 -48.57
N GLU A 28 -3.99 -20.23 -48.33
CA GLU A 28 -3.31 -18.93 -48.23
C GLU A 28 -2.29 -18.87 -47.09
N ILE A 29 -2.37 -19.75 -46.08
CA ILE A 29 -1.38 -19.82 -44.99
C ILE A 29 0.02 -20.10 -45.54
N LEU A 30 0.11 -20.90 -46.61
CA LEU A 30 1.36 -21.16 -47.32
C LEU A 30 1.88 -19.91 -48.06
N ARG A 31 0.98 -18.97 -48.42
CA ARG A 31 1.33 -17.63 -48.94
C ARG A 31 1.54 -16.60 -47.81
N GLY A 32 1.44 -17.03 -46.55
CA GLY A 32 1.66 -16.19 -45.37
C GLY A 32 0.42 -15.44 -44.87
N LYS A 33 -0.80 -15.81 -45.29
CA LYS A 33 -2.06 -15.25 -44.79
C LYS A 33 -3.03 -16.36 -44.41
N GLY A 34 -3.45 -16.43 -43.15
CA GLY A 34 -4.41 -17.43 -42.68
C GLY A 34 -5.59 -16.80 -41.98
N GLU A 35 -6.73 -17.47 -42.03
CA GLU A 35 -7.89 -17.12 -41.23
C GLU A 35 -8.49 -18.37 -40.60
N LEU A 36 -8.88 -18.25 -39.34
CA LEU A 36 -9.56 -19.28 -38.55
C LEU A 36 -10.77 -18.63 -37.88
N TYR A 37 -11.85 -19.39 -37.71
CA TYR A 37 -13.12 -18.90 -37.19
C TYR A 37 -13.63 -19.81 -36.08
N ASN A 38 -14.21 -19.20 -35.04
CA ASN A 38 -14.87 -19.83 -33.90
C ASN A 38 -14.04 -20.95 -33.27
N ILE A 39 -12.77 -20.65 -32.95
CA ILE A 39 -11.84 -21.61 -32.37
C ILE A 39 -12.13 -21.76 -30.88
N GLU A 40 -12.46 -22.97 -30.46
CA GLU A 40 -12.64 -23.32 -29.05
C GLU A 40 -11.34 -23.91 -28.50
N LEU A 41 -10.82 -23.29 -27.45
CA LEU A 41 -9.53 -23.62 -26.87
C LEU A 41 -9.65 -24.76 -25.86
N ASN A 42 -8.58 -25.52 -25.69
CA ASN A 42 -8.50 -26.58 -24.68
C ASN A 42 -8.19 -25.98 -23.31
N GLU A 43 -9.15 -26.01 -22.40
CA GLU A 43 -9.08 -25.33 -21.09
C GLU A 43 -8.01 -25.94 -20.20
N ASN A 44 -7.84 -27.27 -20.23
CA ASN A 44 -6.84 -27.97 -19.42
C ASN A 44 -5.43 -27.57 -19.84
N VAL A 45 -5.20 -27.54 -21.15
CA VAL A 45 -3.91 -27.12 -21.72
C VAL A 45 -3.64 -25.65 -21.41
N LEU A 46 -4.63 -24.77 -21.58
CA LEU A 46 -4.47 -23.35 -21.23
C LEU A 46 -4.20 -23.13 -19.74
N ALA A 47 -4.94 -23.82 -18.86
CA ALA A 47 -4.79 -23.65 -17.43
C ALA A 47 -3.43 -24.14 -16.92
N GLU A 48 -2.83 -25.13 -17.58
CA GLU A 48 -1.45 -25.57 -17.33
C GLU A 48 -0.43 -24.55 -17.87
N MET A 49 -0.61 -24.07 -19.10
CA MET A 49 0.33 -23.14 -19.77
C MET A 49 0.39 -21.76 -19.11
N LEU A 50 -0.74 -21.28 -18.60
CA LEU A 50 -0.84 -20.03 -17.87
C LEU A 50 -0.46 -20.17 -16.39
N GLU A 51 -0.13 -21.39 -15.95
CA GLU A 51 0.16 -21.71 -14.55
C GLU A 51 -0.92 -21.18 -13.61
N LEU A 52 -2.19 -21.29 -14.01
CA LEU A 52 -3.29 -20.69 -13.27
C LEU A 52 -3.32 -21.24 -11.84
N PRO A 53 -3.51 -20.37 -10.82
CA PRO A 53 -3.63 -20.80 -9.44
C PRO A 53 -4.68 -21.89 -9.24
N SER A 54 -4.51 -22.71 -8.20
CA SER A 54 -5.45 -23.80 -7.89
C SER A 54 -6.88 -23.31 -7.67
N TRP A 55 -7.05 -22.07 -7.20
CA TRP A 55 -8.35 -21.46 -6.95
C TRP A 55 -9.08 -20.91 -8.20
N MET A 56 -8.45 -20.96 -9.38
CA MET A 56 -9.00 -20.49 -10.63
C MET A 56 -9.04 -21.62 -11.67
N ARG A 57 -10.18 -21.75 -12.37
CA ARG A 57 -10.36 -22.71 -13.46
C ARG A 57 -10.99 -22.04 -14.68
N ILE A 58 -10.49 -22.37 -15.87
CA ILE A 58 -11.15 -21.99 -17.13
C ILE A 58 -12.31 -22.98 -17.35
N GLY A 59 -13.52 -22.47 -17.40
CA GLY A 59 -14.73 -23.19 -17.77
C GLY A 59 -14.82 -23.40 -19.28
N ARG A 60 -14.62 -22.32 -20.03
CA ARG A 60 -14.69 -22.29 -21.49
C ARG A 60 -13.85 -21.14 -22.04
N ALA A 61 -13.22 -21.32 -23.19
CA ALA A 61 -12.49 -20.24 -23.87
C ALA A 61 -12.66 -20.33 -25.40
N VAL A 62 -13.12 -19.24 -26.02
CA VAL A 62 -13.45 -19.19 -27.46
C VAL A 62 -12.85 -17.94 -28.10
N CYS A 63 -12.29 -18.10 -29.29
CA CYS A 63 -11.84 -17.01 -30.17
C CYS A 63 -12.75 -16.93 -31.40
N SER A 64 -13.34 -15.76 -31.67
CA SER A 64 -14.30 -15.59 -32.78
C SER A 64 -13.65 -15.65 -34.15
N ARG A 65 -12.58 -14.88 -34.38
CA ARG A 65 -11.82 -14.88 -35.64
C ARG A 65 -10.36 -14.63 -35.35
N ILE A 66 -9.48 -15.39 -35.98
CA ILE A 66 -8.03 -15.25 -35.89
C ILE A 66 -7.48 -15.11 -37.31
N ILE A 67 -6.82 -13.98 -37.60
CA ILE A 67 -6.12 -13.73 -38.86
C ILE A 67 -4.61 -13.78 -38.59
N ILE A 68 -3.90 -14.59 -39.35
CA ILE A 68 -2.46 -14.84 -39.20
C ILE A 68 -1.73 -14.25 -40.40
N LYS A 69 -0.74 -13.39 -40.17
CA LYS A 69 0.15 -12.86 -41.21
C LYS A 69 1.60 -13.25 -40.94
N ILE A 70 2.19 -14.05 -41.82
CA ILE A 70 3.55 -14.61 -41.68
C ILE A 70 4.44 -14.04 -42.79
N PRO A 71 5.43 -13.19 -42.46
CA PRO A 71 6.40 -12.68 -43.44
C PRO A 71 7.54 -13.69 -43.63
N TRP A 72 7.28 -14.81 -44.32
CA TRP A 72 8.21 -15.94 -44.48
C TRP A 72 9.64 -15.53 -44.87
N THR A 73 9.81 -14.56 -45.76
CA THR A 73 11.12 -14.09 -46.25
C THR A 73 11.83 -13.13 -45.30
N ARG A 74 11.13 -12.57 -44.31
CA ARG A 74 11.63 -11.50 -43.42
C ARG A 74 11.47 -11.82 -41.92
N LEU A 75 11.35 -13.08 -41.53
CA LEU A 75 11.17 -13.51 -40.13
C LEU A 75 12.28 -13.07 -39.16
N LYS A 76 13.47 -12.69 -39.65
CA LYS A 76 14.56 -12.12 -38.83
C LYS A 76 14.36 -10.64 -38.49
N THR A 77 13.52 -9.94 -39.22
CA THR A 77 13.36 -8.47 -39.12
C THR A 77 11.92 -8.07 -38.88
N HIS A 78 10.93 -8.83 -39.35
CA HIS A 78 9.51 -8.53 -39.22
C HIS A 78 8.80 -9.61 -38.39
N PRO A 79 7.86 -9.22 -37.50
CA PRO A 79 7.11 -10.15 -36.67
C PRO A 79 6.06 -10.93 -37.48
N VAL A 80 5.73 -12.12 -36.98
CA VAL A 80 4.45 -12.76 -37.30
C VAL A 80 3.37 -12.00 -36.54
N VAL A 81 2.31 -11.58 -37.23
CA VAL A 81 1.24 -10.77 -36.64
C VAL A 81 -0.05 -11.57 -36.62
N LEU A 82 -0.64 -11.71 -35.42
CA LEU A 82 -1.96 -12.30 -35.23
C LEU A 82 -2.98 -11.18 -34.93
N PHE A 83 -4.09 -11.18 -35.66
CA PHE A 83 -5.25 -10.34 -35.36
C PHE A 83 -6.35 -11.24 -34.82
N ILE A 84 -6.92 -10.89 -33.67
CA ILE A 84 -7.99 -11.64 -33.03
C ILE A 84 -9.14 -10.67 -32.77
N ASP A 85 -10.33 -10.99 -33.28
CA ASP A 85 -11.47 -10.07 -33.16
C ASP A 85 -12.00 -10.06 -31.71
N GLU A 86 -12.28 -11.24 -31.16
CA GLU A 86 -12.84 -11.35 -29.81
C GLU A 86 -12.36 -12.64 -29.14
N ILE A 87 -11.97 -12.53 -27.87
CA ILE A 87 -11.67 -13.68 -27.00
C ILE A 87 -12.66 -13.64 -25.84
N ARG A 88 -13.45 -14.70 -25.68
CA ARG A 88 -14.34 -14.87 -24.53
C ARG A 88 -13.82 -15.99 -23.64
N VAL A 89 -13.71 -15.71 -22.35
CA VAL A 89 -13.26 -16.67 -21.34
C VAL A 89 -14.28 -16.72 -20.21
N GLU A 90 -14.75 -17.92 -19.89
CA GLU A 90 -15.53 -18.20 -18.69
C GLU A 90 -14.57 -18.74 -17.62
N LEU A 91 -14.43 -18.03 -16.51
CA LEU A 91 -13.63 -18.37 -15.35
C LEU A 91 -14.52 -18.79 -14.18
N ILE A 92 -14.09 -19.83 -13.48
CA ILE A 92 -14.75 -20.36 -12.29
C ILE A 92 -13.78 -20.23 -11.13
N LEU A 93 -14.21 -19.54 -10.08
CA LEU A 93 -13.43 -19.29 -8.86
C LEU A 93 -13.91 -20.25 -7.76
N SER A 94 -13.05 -21.14 -7.29
CA SER A 94 -13.40 -22.15 -6.27
C SER A 94 -12.20 -22.54 -5.41
N ALA A 95 -12.43 -22.79 -4.12
CA ALA A 95 -11.44 -23.36 -3.20
C ALA A 95 -11.29 -24.89 -3.35
N GLU A 96 -12.14 -25.52 -4.17
CA GLU A 96 -12.07 -26.95 -4.46
C GLU A 96 -10.88 -27.22 -5.39
N LEU A 97 -10.00 -28.14 -4.97
CA LEU A 97 -8.82 -28.53 -5.75
C LEU A 97 -9.28 -29.16 -7.06
N ARG A 98 -8.54 -28.88 -8.15
CA ARG A 98 -8.80 -29.51 -9.45
C ARG A 98 -8.66 -31.03 -9.33
N ASP A 99 -9.68 -31.77 -9.73
CA ASP A 99 -9.54 -33.18 -10.08
C ASP A 99 -8.72 -33.27 -11.36
N PHE A 100 -7.39 -33.33 -11.23
CA PHE A 100 -6.57 -33.69 -12.37
C PHE A 100 -6.73 -35.21 -12.61
N PRO A 101 -7.14 -35.66 -13.80
CA PRO A 101 -6.90 -37.04 -14.17
C PRO A 101 -5.39 -37.29 -14.09
N ALA A 102 -4.98 -38.29 -13.31
CA ALA A 102 -3.59 -38.66 -13.04
C ALA A 102 -2.80 -39.12 -14.29
N THR A 103 -3.39 -39.05 -15.48
CA THR A 103 -2.76 -39.39 -16.74
C THR A 103 -2.01 -38.19 -17.28
N GLY A 104 -0.68 -38.30 -17.28
CA GLY A 104 0.25 -37.26 -17.69
C GLY A 104 -0.07 -36.68 -19.06
N PHE A 105 -0.61 -35.46 -19.06
CA PHE A 105 -0.47 -34.59 -20.22
C PHE A 105 1.01 -34.18 -20.31
N PRO A 106 1.61 -34.14 -21.51
CA PRO A 106 3.00 -33.77 -21.66
C PRO A 106 3.18 -32.32 -21.18
N THR A 107 3.90 -32.09 -20.09
CA THR A 107 4.23 -30.73 -19.64
C THR A 107 4.95 -29.96 -20.76
N VAL A 108 4.80 -28.63 -20.79
CA VAL A 108 5.48 -27.73 -21.76
C VAL A 108 6.99 -27.91 -21.77
N SER A 109 7.56 -28.39 -20.67
CA SER A 109 8.97 -28.78 -20.58
C SER A 109 9.38 -29.86 -21.58
N SER A 110 8.43 -30.57 -22.22
CA SER A 110 8.70 -31.49 -23.34
C SER A 110 8.89 -30.81 -24.70
N TYR A 111 8.68 -29.49 -24.79
CA TYR A 111 8.92 -28.70 -26.01
C TYR A 111 10.25 -27.95 -26.01
N SER A 112 11.12 -28.17 -25.02
CA SER A 112 12.52 -27.79 -25.18
C SER A 112 13.07 -28.60 -26.36
N MET A 113 13.06 -27.99 -27.55
CA MET A 113 14.07 -28.32 -28.55
C MET A 113 15.41 -28.15 -27.82
N ASP A 114 16.32 -29.12 -27.93
CA ASP A 114 17.55 -29.21 -27.14
C ASP A 114 18.53 -28.02 -27.29
N SER A 115 18.16 -26.96 -28.03
CA SER A 115 18.90 -25.70 -28.10
C SER A 115 18.00 -24.49 -28.39
N TYR A 116 18.32 -23.36 -27.75
CA TYR A 116 17.69 -22.06 -28.01
C TYR A 116 18.00 -21.57 -29.44
N GLY A 117 17.08 -21.89 -30.36
CA GLY A 117 17.30 -21.75 -31.81
C GLY A 117 16.56 -20.60 -32.49
N PHE A 118 16.61 -20.59 -33.83
CA PHE A 118 15.90 -19.62 -34.65
C PHE A 118 14.37 -19.61 -34.40
N ALA A 119 13.75 -20.79 -34.24
CA ALA A 119 12.32 -20.90 -33.98
C ALA A 119 11.90 -20.17 -32.69
N HIS A 120 12.68 -20.28 -31.62
CA HIS A 120 12.43 -19.57 -30.36
C HIS A 120 12.42 -18.06 -30.58
N ARG A 121 13.40 -17.56 -31.36
CA ARG A 121 13.46 -16.14 -31.71
C ARG A 121 12.23 -15.69 -32.52
N VAL A 122 11.72 -16.51 -33.44
CA VAL A 122 10.50 -16.18 -34.19
C VAL A 122 9.29 -16.11 -33.26
N VAL A 123 9.11 -17.09 -32.36
CA VAL A 123 7.99 -17.13 -31.40
C VAL A 123 8.02 -15.92 -30.45
N GLU A 124 9.21 -15.58 -29.95
CA GLU A 124 9.40 -14.39 -29.10
C GLU A 124 9.11 -13.09 -29.84
N GLY A 125 9.26 -13.06 -31.16
CA GLY A 125 8.95 -11.91 -32.01
C GLY A 125 7.48 -11.79 -32.41
N ILE A 126 6.61 -12.74 -32.05
CA ILE A 126 5.18 -12.69 -32.42
C ILE A 126 4.53 -11.45 -31.81
N SER A 127 3.75 -10.74 -32.64
CA SER A 127 2.92 -9.60 -32.25
C SER A 127 1.44 -9.95 -32.33
N LEU A 128 0.65 -9.45 -31.37
CA LEU A 128 -0.79 -9.70 -31.28
C LEU A 128 -1.56 -8.39 -31.35
N ARG A 129 -2.69 -8.39 -32.06
CA ARG A 129 -3.69 -7.32 -32.07
C ARG A 129 -5.02 -7.96 -31.73
N ILE A 130 -5.62 -7.59 -30.61
CA ILE A 130 -6.87 -8.20 -30.12
C ILE A 130 -7.89 -7.07 -29.96
N ASN A 131 -9.03 -7.17 -30.64
CA ASN A 131 -10.01 -6.09 -30.58
C ASN A 131 -10.78 -6.09 -29.25
N ALA A 132 -11.21 -7.25 -28.74
CA ALA A 132 -11.80 -7.37 -27.40
C ALA A 132 -11.40 -8.67 -26.70
N ILE A 133 -11.17 -8.59 -25.39
CA ILE A 133 -11.13 -9.74 -24.47
C ILE A 133 -12.21 -9.52 -23.42
N GLU A 134 -13.09 -10.51 -23.30
CA GLU A 134 -14.15 -10.56 -22.30
C GLU A 134 -13.94 -11.79 -21.42
N VAL A 135 -13.83 -11.55 -20.12
CA VAL A 135 -13.64 -12.59 -19.12
C VAL A 135 -14.79 -12.53 -18.14
N PHE A 136 -15.68 -13.51 -18.19
CA PHE A 136 -16.73 -13.69 -17.19
C PHE A 136 -16.17 -14.53 -16.05
N PHE A 137 -16.36 -14.09 -14.81
CA PHE A 137 -15.99 -14.89 -13.65
C PHE A 137 -17.19 -15.09 -12.74
N ALA A 138 -17.33 -16.30 -12.21
CA ALA A 138 -18.37 -16.64 -11.24
C ALA A 138 -17.79 -17.48 -10.10
N SER A 139 -18.32 -17.23 -8.89
CA SER A 139 -18.05 -17.98 -7.67
C SER A 139 -19.36 -18.27 -6.94
N LYS A 140 -19.30 -18.93 -5.78
CA LYS A 140 -20.50 -19.17 -4.95
C LYS A 140 -21.08 -17.86 -4.37
N LYS A 141 -20.28 -16.80 -4.21
CA LYS A 141 -20.69 -15.54 -3.56
C LYS A 141 -20.71 -14.32 -4.51
N PHE A 142 -19.85 -14.32 -5.54
CA PHE A 142 -19.62 -13.17 -6.40
C PHE A 142 -19.56 -13.57 -7.88
N GLY A 143 -20.06 -12.70 -8.74
CA GLY A 143 -19.98 -12.82 -10.19
C GLY A 143 -19.56 -11.49 -10.82
N GLY A 144 -19.06 -11.53 -12.05
CA GLY A 144 -18.63 -10.32 -12.72
C GLY A 144 -18.03 -10.54 -14.09
N SER A 145 -17.57 -9.44 -14.68
CA SER A 145 -16.91 -9.42 -15.98
C SER A 145 -15.69 -8.50 -15.98
N LEU A 146 -14.66 -8.91 -16.69
CA LEU A 146 -13.48 -8.11 -17.00
C LEU A 146 -13.38 -7.95 -18.51
N MET A 147 -13.31 -6.70 -18.95
CA MET A 147 -13.34 -6.29 -20.35
C MET A 147 -12.12 -5.46 -20.70
N LEU A 148 -11.38 -5.89 -21.72
CA LEU A 148 -10.25 -5.17 -22.30
C LEU A 148 -10.50 -4.95 -23.78
N SER A 149 -10.30 -3.71 -24.27
CA SER A 149 -10.43 -3.41 -25.71
C SER A 149 -9.14 -2.90 -26.33
N GLN A 150 -9.01 -3.16 -27.63
CA GLN A 150 -7.91 -2.73 -28.49
C GLN A 150 -6.54 -3.06 -27.91
N ILE A 151 -6.37 -4.32 -27.55
CA ILE A 151 -5.14 -4.84 -26.97
C ILE A 151 -4.12 -5.08 -28.06
N SER A 152 -2.88 -4.82 -27.71
CA SER A 152 -1.75 -4.75 -28.62
C SER A 152 -0.54 -5.33 -27.90
N VAL A 153 0.09 -6.35 -28.47
CA VAL A 153 1.30 -6.98 -27.92
C VAL A 153 2.40 -6.86 -28.96
N ASP A 154 3.41 -6.04 -28.68
CA ASP A 154 4.49 -5.74 -29.62
C ASP A 154 5.86 -5.91 -28.98
N SER A 155 6.85 -6.35 -29.75
CA SER A 155 8.26 -6.20 -29.39
C SER A 155 8.69 -4.74 -29.53
N ARG A 156 9.41 -4.22 -28.53
CA ARG A 156 9.85 -2.81 -28.48
C ARG A 156 11.37 -2.72 -28.37
N THR A 157 11.91 -1.55 -28.69
CA THR A 157 13.32 -1.24 -28.38
C THR A 157 13.54 -1.14 -26.86
N PRO A 158 14.81 -1.17 -26.36
CA PRO A 158 15.13 -0.97 -24.94
C PRO A 158 14.59 0.35 -24.36
N TYR A 159 14.40 1.36 -25.21
CA TYR A 159 13.82 2.66 -24.86
C TYR A 159 12.29 2.71 -25.04
N TRP A 160 11.63 1.57 -25.21
CA TRP A 160 10.17 1.43 -25.39
C TRP A 160 9.60 2.10 -26.64
N LYS A 161 10.45 2.45 -27.61
CA LYS A 161 10.04 2.95 -28.94
C LYS A 161 9.64 1.81 -29.86
N GLU A 162 8.85 2.14 -30.88
CA GLU A 162 8.55 1.23 -32.00
C GLU A 162 9.85 0.85 -32.71
N ALA A 163 10.02 -0.45 -32.94
CA ALA A 163 11.21 -0.98 -33.60
C ALA A 163 10.93 -1.16 -35.09
N SER A 164 11.89 -0.74 -35.92
CA SER A 164 11.83 -0.99 -37.36
C SER A 164 12.21 -2.43 -37.71
N SER A 165 12.96 -3.08 -36.81
CA SER A 165 13.46 -4.45 -36.96
C SER A 165 13.44 -5.19 -35.63
N LEU A 166 13.04 -6.48 -35.64
CA LEU A 166 13.13 -7.38 -34.48
C LEU A 166 14.56 -7.54 -33.91
N ARG A 167 15.59 -7.12 -34.66
CA ARG A 167 16.97 -7.10 -34.18
C ARG A 167 17.22 -6.02 -33.14
N GLU A 168 16.46 -4.92 -33.20
CA GLU A 168 16.56 -3.77 -32.28
C GLU A 168 15.82 -4.02 -30.96
N THR A 169 15.04 -5.10 -30.86
CA THR A 169 14.21 -5.43 -29.70
C THR A 169 14.89 -6.39 -28.73
N ARG A 170 16.20 -6.63 -28.91
CA ARG A 170 17.00 -7.56 -28.12
C ARG A 170 18.39 -7.00 -27.86
N ILE A 171 18.91 -7.22 -26.66
CA ILE A 171 20.32 -6.97 -26.35
C ILE A 171 20.94 -8.30 -25.95
N SER A 172 21.99 -8.71 -26.64
CA SER A 172 22.68 -9.98 -26.34
C SER A 172 24.08 -9.71 -25.81
N ASP A 173 24.45 -10.43 -24.77
CA ASP A 173 25.82 -10.54 -24.27
C ASP A 173 26.39 -11.89 -24.71
N ALA A 174 27.57 -11.88 -25.33
CA ALA A 174 28.27 -13.09 -25.77
C ALA A 174 29.14 -13.69 -24.67
N THR A 175 29.63 -12.88 -23.74
CA THR A 175 30.48 -13.31 -22.62
C THR A 175 29.64 -14.05 -21.58
N LEU A 176 28.49 -13.48 -21.21
CA LEU A 176 27.57 -14.10 -20.25
C LEU A 176 26.60 -15.11 -20.87
N GLN A 177 26.58 -15.23 -22.21
CA GLN A 177 25.57 -16.02 -22.93
C GLN A 177 24.14 -15.65 -22.53
N GLN A 178 23.86 -14.36 -22.37
CA GLN A 178 22.58 -13.83 -21.91
C GLN A 178 21.92 -12.95 -22.97
N VAL A 179 20.59 -12.89 -22.95
CA VAL A 179 19.80 -12.01 -23.82
C VAL A 179 18.67 -11.32 -23.04
N LEU A 180 18.52 -10.03 -23.29
CA LEU A 180 17.39 -9.22 -22.82
C LEU A 180 16.38 -9.05 -23.95
N LEU A 181 15.10 -9.22 -23.61
CA LEU A 181 13.97 -9.10 -24.52
C LEU A 181 12.98 -8.06 -23.97
N PHE A 182 12.41 -7.23 -24.85
CA PHE A 182 11.48 -6.18 -24.47
C PHE A 182 10.14 -6.35 -25.22
N LYS A 183 9.04 -6.50 -24.47
CA LYS A 183 7.68 -6.55 -24.99
C LYS A 183 6.79 -5.55 -24.28
N GLN A 184 5.88 -4.95 -25.03
CA GLN A 184 4.84 -4.09 -24.48
C GLN A 184 3.47 -4.65 -24.82
N ILE A 185 2.63 -4.78 -23.79
CA ILE A 185 1.19 -4.99 -23.93
C ILE A 185 0.53 -3.63 -23.72
N SER A 186 -0.43 -3.23 -24.54
CA SER A 186 -1.18 -1.99 -24.36
C SER A 186 -2.64 -2.20 -24.69
N TRP A 187 -3.53 -1.51 -23.99
CA TRP A 187 -4.98 -1.51 -24.21
C TRP A 187 -5.51 -0.08 -24.19
N LYS A 188 -6.71 0.14 -24.74
CA LYS A 188 -7.36 1.46 -24.70
C LYS A 188 -8.39 1.60 -23.59
N THR A 189 -9.15 0.55 -23.31
CA THR A 189 -10.14 0.57 -22.24
C THR A 189 -10.02 -0.69 -21.41
N PHE A 190 -10.11 -0.53 -20.10
CA PHE A 190 -10.28 -1.61 -19.15
C PHE A 190 -11.52 -1.34 -18.32
N ARG A 191 -12.35 -2.36 -18.15
CA ARG A 191 -13.54 -2.31 -17.31
C ARG A 191 -13.60 -3.59 -16.48
N LEU A 192 -13.81 -3.42 -15.19
CA LEU A 192 -14.08 -4.50 -14.25
C LEU A 192 -15.44 -4.21 -13.61
N GLU A 193 -16.34 -5.19 -13.73
CA GLU A 193 -17.65 -5.18 -13.06
C GLU A 193 -17.73 -6.39 -12.14
N ALA A 194 -18.13 -6.20 -10.88
CA ALA A 194 -18.34 -7.29 -9.93
C ALA A 194 -19.57 -7.03 -9.06
N SER A 195 -20.38 -8.05 -8.80
CA SER A 195 -21.55 -7.97 -7.93
C SER A 195 -21.70 -9.25 -7.10
N THR A 196 -22.37 -9.14 -5.96
CA THR A 196 -22.81 -10.30 -5.19
C THR A 196 -23.87 -11.07 -5.98
N LEU A 197 -23.85 -12.40 -5.89
CA LEU A 197 -24.84 -13.27 -6.57
C LEU A 197 -26.03 -13.63 -5.67
N ASP A 198 -25.86 -13.53 -4.35
CA ASP A 198 -26.94 -13.78 -3.38
C ASP A 198 -27.59 -12.45 -2.99
N ASP A 199 -28.92 -12.38 -3.11
CA ASP A 199 -29.79 -11.37 -2.47
C ASP A 199 -29.76 -11.55 -0.95
N SER A 200 -28.60 -11.34 -0.32
CA SER A 200 -28.50 -11.40 1.14
C SER A 200 -29.06 -10.11 1.72
N VAL A 201 -30.38 -10.10 1.94
CA VAL A 201 -31.15 -9.12 2.75
C VAL A 201 -30.75 -9.18 4.25
N VAL A 202 -29.55 -9.68 4.57
CA VAL A 202 -29.17 -10.02 5.96
C VAL A 202 -28.77 -8.78 6.76
N THR A 203 -28.56 -7.61 6.13
CA THR A 203 -28.17 -6.37 6.81
C THR A 203 -29.07 -5.15 6.56
N GLY A 204 -30.22 -5.30 5.88
CA GLY A 204 -31.13 -4.18 5.62
C GLY A 204 -30.67 -3.19 4.54
N TYR A 205 -29.56 -3.47 3.83
CA TYR A 205 -29.06 -2.65 2.71
C TYR A 205 -29.03 -3.46 1.41
N ASN A 206 -29.35 -2.82 0.27
CA ASN A 206 -29.27 -3.43 -1.06
C ASN A 206 -27.79 -3.58 -1.49
N ILE A 207 -27.15 -4.71 -1.17
CA ILE A 207 -25.76 -5.04 -1.57
C ILE A 207 -25.65 -5.32 -3.09
N ASN A 208 -26.75 -5.25 -3.84
CA ASN A 208 -26.79 -5.45 -5.30
C ASN A 208 -26.19 -4.31 -6.14
N ALA A 209 -25.45 -3.37 -5.55
CA ALA A 209 -24.77 -2.31 -6.30
C ALA A 209 -23.47 -2.87 -6.93
N PRO A 210 -23.40 -3.04 -8.27
CA PRO A 210 -22.21 -3.62 -8.89
C PRO A 210 -21.02 -2.67 -8.73
N LEU A 211 -19.90 -3.18 -8.21
CA LEU A 211 -18.60 -2.52 -8.32
C LEU A 211 -18.32 -2.30 -9.79
N ARG A 212 -18.05 -1.04 -10.18
CA ARG A 212 -17.60 -0.69 -11.53
C ARG A 212 -16.31 0.09 -11.45
N LEU A 213 -15.23 -0.52 -11.95
CA LEU A 213 -13.95 0.13 -12.12
C LEU A 213 -13.68 0.28 -13.61
N ILE A 214 -13.58 1.52 -14.06
CA ILE A 214 -13.23 1.84 -15.45
C ILE A 214 -11.91 2.58 -15.43
N THR A 215 -10.95 2.08 -16.19
CA THR A 215 -9.65 2.74 -16.31
C THR A 215 -9.37 3.06 -17.78
N SER A 216 -8.62 4.14 -17.96
CA SER A 216 -8.23 4.63 -19.27
C SER A 216 -7.18 3.72 -19.92
N GLN A 217 -6.55 4.19 -21.00
CA GLN A 217 -5.48 3.46 -21.67
C GLN A 217 -4.36 3.08 -20.70
N GLY A 218 -3.83 1.88 -20.86
CA GLY A 218 -2.77 1.36 -20.02
C GLY A 218 -1.79 0.50 -20.79
N LYS A 219 -0.62 0.28 -20.19
CA LYS A 219 0.49 -0.45 -20.81
C LYS A 219 1.17 -1.33 -19.77
N PHE A 220 1.45 -2.58 -20.12
CA PHE A 220 2.46 -3.39 -19.45
C PHE A 220 3.75 -3.38 -20.25
N ARG A 221 4.86 -3.18 -19.56
CA ARG A 221 6.21 -3.27 -20.09
C ARG A 221 6.91 -4.46 -19.47
N ILE A 222 7.35 -5.38 -20.31
CA ILE A 222 7.95 -6.65 -19.90
C ILE A 222 9.38 -6.67 -20.42
N THR A 223 10.34 -6.71 -19.50
CA THR A 223 11.73 -7.02 -19.80
C THR A 223 12.04 -8.41 -19.30
N THR A 224 12.55 -9.30 -20.15
CA THR A 224 12.91 -10.67 -19.75
C THR A 224 14.39 -10.91 -20.02
N LYS A 225 15.09 -11.45 -19.03
CA LYS A 225 16.47 -11.91 -19.12
C LYS A 225 16.49 -13.42 -19.28
N LYS A 226 17.16 -13.92 -20.32
CA LYS A 226 17.23 -15.35 -20.64
C LYS A 226 18.64 -15.81 -20.98
N SER A 227 18.89 -17.10 -20.84
CA SER A 227 20.04 -17.81 -21.37
C SER A 227 19.96 -17.93 -22.89
N ARG A 228 21.10 -17.77 -23.57
CA ARG A 228 21.25 -18.01 -25.01
C ARG A 228 21.52 -19.46 -25.35
N LEU A 229 21.86 -20.30 -24.37
CA LEU A 229 22.20 -21.71 -24.57
C LEU A 229 20.92 -22.54 -24.66
N ASP A 230 20.09 -22.46 -23.63
CA ASP A 230 18.90 -23.30 -23.42
C ASP A 230 17.59 -22.50 -23.36
N GLY A 231 17.64 -21.17 -23.35
CA GLY A 231 16.45 -20.32 -23.32
C GLY A 231 15.80 -20.19 -21.95
N THR A 232 16.46 -20.69 -20.91
CA THR A 232 16.00 -20.55 -19.51
C THR A 232 15.85 -19.08 -19.13
N VAL A 233 14.81 -18.76 -18.36
CA VAL A 233 14.57 -17.40 -17.88
C VAL A 233 15.36 -17.19 -16.59
N TYR A 234 16.18 -16.14 -16.53
CA TYR A 234 16.95 -15.74 -15.34
C TYR A 234 16.29 -14.62 -14.54
N GLY A 235 15.40 -13.85 -15.16
CA GLY A 235 14.62 -12.84 -14.43
C GLY A 235 13.78 -11.96 -15.33
N GLY A 236 12.92 -11.18 -14.68
CA GLY A 236 12.00 -10.31 -15.39
C GLY A 236 11.69 -9.03 -14.64
N ARG A 237 11.48 -7.96 -15.40
CA ARG A 237 10.89 -6.72 -14.91
C ARG A 237 9.53 -6.53 -15.57
N LEU A 238 8.48 -6.45 -14.76
CA LEU A 238 7.13 -6.12 -15.22
C LEU A 238 6.73 -4.75 -14.69
N ALA A 239 6.34 -3.84 -15.59
CA ALA A 239 5.87 -2.51 -15.21
C ALA A 239 4.48 -2.23 -15.79
N LEU A 240 3.48 -2.08 -14.93
CA LEU A 240 2.15 -1.56 -15.23
C LEU A 240 2.19 -0.03 -15.24
N ILE A 241 1.70 0.59 -16.31
CA ILE A 241 1.60 2.04 -16.44
C ILE A 241 0.16 2.38 -16.82
N MET A 242 -0.47 3.22 -16.04
CA MET A 242 -1.84 3.71 -16.22
C MET A 242 -1.84 5.23 -16.16
N ASP A 243 -2.59 5.88 -17.04
CA ASP A 243 -2.64 7.34 -17.09
C ASP A 243 -3.54 7.87 -15.97
N ASN A 244 -4.86 7.80 -16.17
CA ASN A 244 -5.83 8.29 -15.19
C ASN A 244 -6.80 7.18 -14.77
N LEU A 245 -7.07 7.12 -13.46
CA LEU A 245 -8.06 6.25 -12.83
C LEU A 245 -9.08 7.13 -12.12
N LEU A 246 -10.31 7.15 -12.62
CA LEU A 246 -11.44 7.79 -11.95
C LEU A 246 -12.29 6.70 -11.32
N TRP A 247 -12.45 6.75 -10.00
CA TRP A 247 -13.37 5.86 -9.30
C TRP A 247 -14.40 6.68 -8.53
N VAL A 248 -15.63 6.67 -9.03
CA VAL A 248 -16.80 7.22 -8.35
C VAL A 248 -17.55 6.04 -7.76
N ALA A 249 -17.68 6.00 -6.44
CA ALA A 249 -18.31 4.90 -5.73
C ALA A 249 -19.26 5.44 -4.67
N SER A 250 -20.42 4.80 -4.53
CA SER A 250 -21.21 4.95 -3.32
C SER A 250 -20.64 4.13 -2.16
N LEU A 251 -21.10 4.40 -0.94
CA LEU A 251 -20.70 3.63 0.24
C LEU A 251 -21.03 2.12 0.09
N SER A 252 -22.19 1.79 -0.49
CA SER A 252 -22.60 0.40 -0.76
C SER A 252 -21.67 -0.29 -1.78
N GLN A 253 -21.25 0.44 -2.82
CA GLN A 253 -20.28 -0.05 -3.80
C GLN A 253 -18.88 -0.22 -3.21
N LEU A 254 -18.46 0.67 -2.31
CA LEU A 254 -17.19 0.56 -1.59
C LEU A 254 -17.17 -0.66 -0.68
N GLN A 255 -18.24 -0.90 0.09
CA GLN A 255 -18.41 -2.10 0.91
C GLN A 255 -18.39 -3.38 0.06
N SER A 256 -19.05 -3.37 -1.10
CA SER A 256 -19.04 -4.49 -2.05
C SER A 256 -17.63 -4.75 -2.61
N ALA A 257 -16.86 -3.70 -2.89
CA ALA A 257 -15.47 -3.82 -3.35
C ALA A 257 -14.56 -4.43 -2.29
N ILE A 258 -14.71 -3.99 -1.04
CA ILE A 258 -13.96 -4.52 0.11
C ILE A 258 -14.31 -5.99 0.34
N SER A 259 -15.60 -6.33 0.34
CA SER A 259 -16.09 -7.71 0.52
C SER A 259 -15.60 -8.63 -0.61
N PHE A 260 -15.58 -8.14 -1.85
CA PHE A 260 -14.99 -8.85 -2.99
C PHE A 260 -13.48 -9.08 -2.79
N GLY A 261 -12.74 -8.06 -2.34
CA GLY A 261 -11.32 -8.16 -2.04
C GLY A 261 -11.02 -9.22 -0.97
N GLN A 262 -11.76 -9.19 0.15
CA GLN A 262 -11.65 -10.18 1.21
C GLN A 262 -11.97 -11.60 0.71
N PHE A 263 -13.04 -11.75 -0.07
CA PHE A 263 -13.37 -13.03 -0.69
C PHE A 263 -12.21 -13.60 -1.51
N ILE A 264 -11.50 -12.77 -2.29
CA ILE A 264 -10.33 -13.20 -3.06
C ILE A 264 -9.16 -13.60 -2.14
N VAL A 265 -8.90 -12.85 -1.07
CA VAL A 265 -7.85 -13.17 -0.10
C VAL A 265 -8.14 -14.50 0.61
N ASP A 266 -9.35 -14.68 1.12
CA ASP A 266 -9.81 -15.91 1.80
C ASP A 266 -9.72 -17.12 0.87
N LEU A 267 -10.08 -16.92 -0.41
CA LEU A 267 -9.99 -17.94 -1.44
C LEU A 267 -8.53 -18.35 -1.68
N ILE A 268 -7.61 -17.37 -1.77
CA ILE A 268 -6.18 -17.61 -1.94
C ILE A 268 -5.63 -18.37 -0.71
N GLU A 269 -5.93 -17.94 0.51
CA GLU A 269 -5.46 -18.59 1.73
C GLU A 269 -5.99 -20.01 1.89
N SER A 270 -7.29 -20.21 1.68
CA SER A 270 -7.93 -21.53 1.74
C SER A 270 -7.30 -22.49 0.74
N SER A 271 -6.99 -22.00 -0.47
CA SER A 271 -6.33 -22.81 -1.50
C SER A 271 -4.90 -23.20 -1.12
N LYS A 272 -4.15 -22.33 -0.41
CA LYS A 272 -2.80 -22.62 0.09
C LYS A 272 -2.82 -23.70 1.17
N LYS A 273 -3.70 -23.55 2.18
CA LYS A 273 -3.87 -24.52 3.28
C LYS A 273 -4.18 -25.91 2.73
N ARG A 274 -5.16 -26.01 1.84
CA ARG A 274 -5.58 -27.29 1.23
C ARG A 274 -4.53 -27.91 0.30
N SER A 275 -3.72 -27.09 -0.36
CA SER A 275 -2.59 -27.58 -1.16
C SER A 275 -1.46 -28.13 -0.28
N ALA A 276 -1.33 -27.66 0.96
CA ALA A 276 -0.31 -28.13 1.91
C ALA A 276 -0.68 -29.46 2.60
N GLU A 277 -1.97 -29.80 2.67
CA GLU A 277 -2.48 -31.05 3.28
C GLU A 277 -2.34 -32.29 2.38
N LEU A 278 -1.96 -32.14 1.11
CA LEU A 278 -1.73 -33.26 0.18
C LEU A 278 -0.36 -33.94 0.41
N PRO A 279 -0.24 -35.28 0.29
CA PRO A 279 1.01 -35.99 0.45
C PRO A 279 2.13 -35.50 -0.50
N VAL A 280 3.34 -35.42 0.06
CA VAL A 280 4.60 -34.85 -0.50
C VAL A 280 4.99 -35.36 -1.90
N GLU A 281 4.48 -36.51 -2.35
CA GLU A 281 4.81 -37.09 -3.66
C GLU A 281 4.24 -36.31 -4.86
N SER A 282 3.20 -35.49 -4.66
CA SER A 282 2.64 -34.63 -5.72
C SER A 282 3.31 -33.25 -5.81
N SER A 283 4.01 -32.83 -4.75
CA SER A 283 4.65 -31.52 -4.60
C SER A 283 6.00 -31.41 -5.33
N LEU A 284 6.63 -32.55 -5.65
CA LEU A 284 7.96 -32.63 -6.26
C LEU A 284 8.04 -32.15 -7.72
N LYS A 285 6.90 -31.89 -8.39
CA LYS A 285 6.87 -31.43 -9.79
C LYS A 285 6.73 -29.92 -9.98
N ARG A 286 6.41 -29.14 -8.95
CA ARG A 286 6.53 -27.68 -9.00
C ARG A 286 7.89 -27.32 -8.42
N LYS A 287 8.90 -27.22 -9.28
CA LYS A 287 10.16 -26.54 -8.94
C LYS A 287 10.07 -25.10 -9.48
N PRO A 288 9.65 -24.10 -8.68
CA PRO A 288 10.03 -22.70 -8.92
C PRO A 288 11.56 -22.48 -8.83
N TRP A 289 12.31 -23.53 -8.51
CA TRP A 289 13.56 -23.47 -7.75
C TRP A 289 14.84 -23.42 -8.56
N SER A 290 14.83 -23.77 -9.86
CA SER A 290 16.05 -23.70 -10.69
C SER A 290 16.48 -22.26 -10.99
N PHE A 291 15.53 -21.32 -10.90
CA PHE A 291 15.71 -19.90 -11.13
C PHE A 291 16.50 -19.20 -10.00
N LEU A 292 16.22 -19.57 -8.74
CA LEU A 292 16.72 -18.87 -7.55
C LEU A 292 18.14 -19.33 -7.14
N SER A 293 18.47 -20.61 -7.31
CA SER A 293 19.83 -21.13 -7.04
C SER A 293 20.90 -20.51 -7.96
N GLN A 294 20.50 -19.92 -9.08
CA GLN A 294 21.42 -19.21 -10.00
C GLN A 294 21.58 -17.72 -9.66
N LEU A 295 20.67 -17.12 -8.87
CA LEU A 295 20.81 -15.72 -8.42
C LEU A 295 21.97 -15.56 -7.43
N SER A 296 22.17 -16.52 -6.52
CA SER A 296 23.26 -16.51 -5.54
C SER A 296 24.64 -16.73 -6.19
N GLU A 297 24.75 -17.63 -7.17
CA GLU A 297 26.00 -17.84 -7.92
C GLU A 297 26.36 -16.68 -8.87
N HIS A 298 25.36 -15.93 -9.36
CA HIS A 298 25.58 -14.82 -10.29
C HIS A 298 25.84 -13.46 -9.64
N GLN A 299 25.35 -13.20 -8.41
CA GLN A 299 25.75 -11.99 -7.67
C GLN A 299 27.26 -11.98 -7.35
N MET A 300 27.91 -13.14 -7.29
CA MET A 300 29.34 -13.30 -6.97
C MET A 300 30.31 -13.15 -8.17
N LYS A 301 29.82 -12.95 -9.41
CA LYS A 301 30.66 -12.86 -10.63
C LYS A 301 30.45 -11.55 -11.41
N GLN A 302 30.49 -10.41 -10.73
CA GLN A 302 30.25 -9.09 -11.35
C GLN A 302 31.49 -8.45 -12.02
N ASP A 303 32.68 -9.04 -11.94
CA ASP A 303 33.95 -8.40 -12.39
C ASP A 303 34.40 -8.72 -13.83
N ALA A 304 33.51 -9.21 -14.71
CA ALA A 304 33.84 -9.39 -16.13
C ALA A 304 33.58 -8.09 -16.94
N PRO A 305 34.37 -7.76 -17.97
CA PRO A 305 34.14 -6.59 -18.81
C PRO A 305 32.86 -6.79 -19.65
N LEU A 306 31.75 -6.28 -19.11
CA LEU A 306 30.42 -6.35 -19.71
C LEU A 306 30.29 -5.39 -20.89
N ASN A 307 29.44 -5.74 -21.85
CA ASN A 307 29.00 -4.79 -22.87
C ASN A 307 28.26 -3.62 -22.18
N SER A 308 28.70 -2.38 -22.39
CA SER A 308 28.15 -1.21 -21.67
C SER A 308 26.63 -1.04 -21.87
N ALA A 309 26.13 -1.40 -23.07
CA ALA A 309 24.71 -1.36 -23.37
C ALA A 309 23.91 -2.43 -22.60
N PHE A 310 24.47 -3.63 -22.40
CA PHE A 310 23.81 -4.69 -21.63
C PHE A 310 23.76 -4.32 -20.14
N HIS A 311 24.86 -3.77 -19.59
CA HIS A 311 24.92 -3.32 -18.21
C HIS A 311 23.83 -2.27 -17.88
N HIS A 312 23.60 -1.32 -18.79
CA HIS A 312 22.61 -0.26 -18.59
C HIS A 312 21.16 -0.77 -18.46
N PHE A 313 20.80 -1.85 -19.17
CA PHE A 313 19.46 -2.43 -19.17
C PHE A 313 19.34 -3.75 -18.39
N ASN A 314 20.40 -4.14 -17.67
CA ASN A 314 20.45 -5.42 -16.99
C ASN A 314 19.33 -5.53 -15.94
N VAL A 315 18.71 -6.70 -15.89
CA VAL A 315 17.77 -7.07 -14.84
C VAL A 315 18.56 -7.87 -13.81
N ILE A 316 18.86 -7.24 -12.67
CA ILE A 316 19.63 -7.83 -11.58
C ILE A 316 18.75 -8.80 -10.77
N GLU A 317 17.52 -8.40 -10.45
CA GLU A 317 16.53 -9.24 -9.78
C GLU A 317 15.13 -9.05 -10.37
N THR A 318 14.25 -10.02 -10.12
CA THR A 318 12.87 -9.94 -10.57
C THR A 318 12.12 -8.86 -9.80
N SER A 319 11.43 -7.99 -10.53
CA SER A 319 10.77 -6.81 -9.99
C SER A 319 9.45 -6.51 -10.70
N PHE A 320 8.48 -6.04 -9.93
CA PHE A 320 7.16 -5.66 -10.40
C PHE A 320 6.91 -4.20 -10.05
N HIS A 321 6.41 -3.41 -10.99
CA HIS A 321 6.23 -1.98 -10.82
C HIS A 321 4.83 -1.57 -11.29
N CYS A 322 4.19 -0.65 -10.57
CA CYS A 322 2.93 -0.05 -10.93
C CYS A 322 3.07 1.46 -10.87
N TYR A 323 2.70 2.13 -11.97
CA TYR A 323 2.73 3.58 -12.11
C TYR A 323 1.34 4.05 -12.50
N VAL A 324 0.72 4.91 -11.69
CA VAL A 324 -0.57 5.53 -11.99
C VAL A 324 -0.40 7.03 -12.01
N GLY A 325 -0.75 7.70 -13.11
CA GLY A 325 -0.55 9.13 -13.30
C GLY A 325 -1.42 9.99 -12.39
N GLN A 326 -2.73 9.76 -12.38
CA GLN A 326 -3.67 10.43 -11.47
C GLN A 326 -4.78 9.45 -11.05
N ILE A 327 -5.12 9.46 -9.75
CA ILE A 327 -6.25 8.72 -9.19
C ILE A 327 -7.20 9.75 -8.58
N ASP A 328 -8.41 9.83 -9.11
CA ASP A 328 -9.49 10.64 -8.56
C ASP A 328 -10.54 9.71 -7.96
N LEU A 329 -10.66 9.74 -6.63
CA LEU A 329 -11.62 8.98 -5.85
C LEU A 329 -12.73 9.90 -5.36
N HIS A 330 -13.97 9.56 -5.70
CA HIS A 330 -15.17 10.26 -5.24
C HIS A 330 -16.03 9.25 -4.49
N VAL A 331 -16.14 9.41 -3.18
CA VAL A 331 -17.01 8.56 -2.36
C VAL A 331 -18.23 9.37 -1.94
N CYS A 332 -19.40 8.85 -2.26
CA CYS A 332 -20.69 9.48 -1.96
C CYS A 332 -21.51 8.61 -1.02
N ASP A 333 -22.20 9.26 -0.09
CA ASP A 333 -23.22 8.63 0.73
C ASP A 333 -24.53 8.42 -0.06
N GLU A 334 -25.21 7.31 0.21
CA GLU A 334 -26.49 6.89 -0.39
C GLU A 334 -27.62 6.74 0.65
N ALA A 335 -27.37 7.07 1.92
CA ALA A 335 -28.30 6.74 2.99
C ALA A 335 -29.65 7.49 2.90
N GLU A 336 -30.75 6.75 3.10
CA GLU A 336 -32.11 7.30 3.13
C GLU A 336 -32.35 8.15 4.38
N GLU A 337 -33.00 9.31 4.22
CA GLU A 337 -33.25 10.33 5.27
C GLU A 337 -33.97 9.79 6.52
N GLN A 338 -34.61 8.61 6.44
CA GLN A 338 -35.40 7.99 7.51
C GLN A 338 -34.57 7.29 8.59
N ALA A 339 -33.25 7.11 8.39
CA ALA A 339 -32.36 6.44 9.34
C ALA A 339 -31.70 7.38 10.37
N PHE A 340 -31.90 8.70 10.28
CA PHE A 340 -31.10 9.70 10.99
C PHE A 340 -31.95 10.65 11.86
N GLN A 341 -31.37 11.13 12.97
CA GLN A 341 -31.98 12.18 13.82
C GLN A 341 -31.92 13.54 13.10
N GLU A 342 -32.82 14.47 13.48
CA GLU A 342 -32.91 15.83 12.92
C GLU A 342 -31.61 16.67 13.07
N ASP A 343 -30.74 16.34 14.02
CA ASP A 343 -29.49 17.09 14.32
C ASP A 343 -28.23 16.56 13.60
N TRP A 344 -28.36 15.61 12.66
CA TRP A 344 -27.21 15.00 11.98
C TRP A 344 -26.77 15.78 10.74
N ASP A 345 -25.58 16.37 10.81
CA ASP A 345 -25.01 17.20 9.74
C ASP A 345 -24.23 16.42 8.68
N ILE A 346 -24.14 15.09 8.77
CA ILE A 346 -23.30 14.26 7.88
C ILE A 346 -24.03 13.64 6.67
N ILE A 347 -25.35 13.83 6.57
CA ILE A 347 -26.20 13.19 5.55
C ILE A 347 -25.82 13.67 4.14
N ASN A 348 -25.88 12.77 3.16
CA ASN A 348 -25.57 13.03 1.75
C ASN A 348 -24.15 13.60 1.54
N GLY A 349 -23.23 13.26 2.44
CA GLY A 349 -21.84 13.69 2.37
C GLY A 349 -21.11 13.05 1.20
N ALA A 350 -20.34 13.85 0.47
CA ALA A 350 -19.40 13.39 -0.53
C ALA A 350 -17.98 13.87 -0.22
N ILE A 351 -17.01 12.97 -0.30
CA ILE A 351 -15.59 13.29 -0.17
C ILE A 351 -14.89 13.05 -1.52
N GLN A 352 -13.95 13.95 -1.83
CA GLN A 352 -13.07 13.83 -2.99
C GLN A 352 -11.62 13.70 -2.52
N VAL A 353 -10.92 12.70 -3.05
CA VAL A 353 -9.49 12.46 -2.84
C VAL A 353 -8.81 12.35 -4.20
N THR A 354 -7.82 13.20 -4.42
CA THR A 354 -6.98 13.16 -5.63
C THR A 354 -5.56 12.79 -5.23
N ILE A 355 -5.03 11.74 -5.85
CA ILE A 355 -3.65 11.28 -5.70
C ILE A 355 -2.95 11.46 -7.05
N THR A 356 -1.87 12.23 -7.07
CA THR A 356 -1.08 12.47 -8.28
C THR A 356 0.22 11.67 -8.21
N LYS A 357 0.47 10.91 -9.27
CA LYS A 357 1.63 10.04 -9.50
C LYS A 357 1.84 9.08 -8.33
N LEU A 358 1.10 7.98 -8.38
CA LEU A 358 1.30 6.82 -7.52
C LEU A 358 2.34 5.89 -8.14
N VAL A 359 3.30 5.44 -7.32
CA VAL A 359 4.33 4.47 -7.69
C VAL A 359 4.39 3.36 -6.66
N CYS A 360 4.24 2.11 -7.10
CA CYS A 360 4.42 0.93 -6.26
C CYS A 360 5.49 0.02 -6.90
N ASP A 361 6.55 -0.31 -6.17
CA ASP A 361 7.59 -1.24 -6.61
C ASP A 361 7.65 -2.43 -5.67
N PHE A 362 7.73 -3.62 -6.23
CA PHE A 362 7.67 -4.88 -5.50
C PHE A 362 8.84 -5.78 -5.90
N TYR A 363 9.64 -6.15 -4.90
CA TYR A 363 10.85 -6.96 -5.01
C TYR A 363 10.68 -8.21 -4.14
N PRO A 364 10.07 -9.29 -4.69
CA PRO A 364 9.73 -10.47 -3.89
C PRO A 364 10.93 -11.31 -3.46
N TYR A 365 12.04 -11.26 -4.19
CA TYR A 365 13.20 -12.14 -4.01
C TYR A 365 14.48 -11.33 -3.73
N HIS A 366 14.37 -10.30 -2.89
CA HIS A 366 15.54 -9.50 -2.54
C HIS A 366 16.42 -10.23 -1.52
N LEU A 367 17.74 -10.11 -1.63
CA LEU A 367 18.65 -10.63 -0.61
C LEU A 367 18.60 -9.69 0.61
N ALA A 368 18.37 -10.20 1.82
CA ALA A 368 18.14 -9.35 3.01
C ALA A 368 19.32 -8.39 3.31
N VAL A 369 20.56 -8.83 3.08
CA VAL A 369 21.80 -8.04 3.27
C VAL A 369 22.23 -7.33 1.97
N GLY A 370 21.48 -7.50 0.89
CA GLY A 370 21.79 -6.96 -0.42
C GLY A 370 21.73 -5.43 -0.50
N SER A 371 22.45 -4.88 -1.48
CA SER A 371 22.34 -3.45 -1.83
C SER A 371 21.03 -3.18 -2.58
N ARG A 372 20.42 -2.03 -2.32
CA ARG A 372 19.18 -1.55 -2.99
C ARG A 372 19.46 -0.53 -4.11
N LYS A 373 20.73 -0.23 -4.40
CA LYS A 373 21.14 0.83 -5.35
C LYS A 373 20.65 0.61 -6.79
N HIS A 374 20.38 -0.64 -7.18
CA HIS A 374 19.88 -0.97 -8.52
C HIS A 374 18.36 -0.86 -8.67
N TRP A 375 17.64 -0.55 -7.59
CA TRP A 375 16.19 -0.39 -7.63
C TRP A 375 15.78 0.82 -8.47
N VAL A 376 14.67 0.65 -9.19
CA VAL A 376 14.22 1.63 -10.18
C VAL A 376 13.71 2.89 -9.46
N PHE A 377 14.32 4.05 -9.77
CA PHE A 377 13.99 5.34 -9.16
C PHE A 377 14.06 5.35 -7.62
N TYR A 378 14.86 4.49 -7.01
CA TYR A 378 15.01 4.42 -5.56
C TYR A 378 16.12 5.37 -5.09
N GLY A 379 15.80 6.27 -4.16
CA GLY A 379 16.79 7.04 -3.42
C GLY A 379 17.14 6.30 -2.13
N GLU A 380 18.40 6.33 -1.70
CA GLU A 380 18.77 5.77 -0.39
C GLU A 380 17.98 6.47 0.71
N THR A 381 17.14 5.70 1.41
CA THR A 381 16.35 6.14 2.56
C THR A 381 17.00 5.71 3.86
N LYS A 382 16.68 6.39 4.96
CA LYS A 382 17.06 5.96 6.32
C LYS A 382 16.59 4.53 6.63
N PHE A 383 15.56 4.03 5.93
CA PHE A 383 15.04 2.69 6.13
C PHE A 383 16.03 1.59 5.74
N GLY A 384 16.75 1.75 4.63
CA GLY A 384 17.76 0.77 4.23
C GLY A 384 18.85 0.57 5.29
N GLU A 385 19.25 1.66 5.95
CA GLU A 385 20.20 1.64 7.08
C GLU A 385 19.59 1.01 8.33
N ARG A 386 18.34 1.35 8.66
CA ARG A 386 17.61 0.78 9.81
C ARG A 386 17.40 -0.72 9.67
N VAL A 387 16.98 -1.20 8.50
CA VAL A 387 16.83 -2.62 8.23
C VAL A 387 18.16 -3.33 8.41
N ARG A 388 19.26 -2.77 7.87
CA ARG A 388 20.60 -3.33 8.07
C ARG A 388 20.98 -3.41 9.54
N TYR A 389 20.72 -2.36 10.31
CA TYR A 389 20.99 -2.33 11.74
C TYR A 389 20.14 -3.35 12.53
N LEU A 390 18.84 -3.48 12.21
CA LEU A 390 17.95 -4.49 12.79
C LEU A 390 18.48 -5.90 12.52
N LEU A 391 18.91 -6.12 11.28
CA LEU A 391 19.48 -7.36 10.79
C LEU A 391 20.81 -7.72 11.49
N GLU A 392 21.73 -6.76 11.64
CA GLU A 392 22.98 -6.92 12.39
C GLU A 392 22.72 -7.28 13.87
N ASN A 393 21.79 -6.58 14.52
CA ASN A 393 21.40 -6.90 15.91
C ASN A 393 20.78 -8.30 16.03
N TYR A 394 19.94 -8.67 15.07
CA TYR A 394 19.33 -10.00 15.02
C TYR A 394 20.39 -11.08 14.89
N GLN A 395 21.38 -10.87 14.01
CA GLN A 395 22.52 -11.76 13.86
C GLN A 395 23.31 -11.92 15.17
N LEU A 396 23.62 -10.81 15.87
CA LEU A 396 24.31 -10.85 17.16
C LEU A 396 23.53 -11.62 18.23
N LEU A 397 22.18 -11.57 18.20
CA LEU A 397 21.33 -12.34 19.12
C LEU A 397 21.34 -13.83 18.79
N LEU A 398 21.35 -14.19 17.51
CA LEU A 398 21.44 -15.57 17.06
C LEU A 398 22.80 -16.19 17.42
N GLU A 399 23.90 -15.49 17.17
CA GLU A 399 25.25 -15.98 17.47
C GLU A 399 25.43 -16.29 18.97
N LYS A 400 24.75 -15.54 19.85
CA LYS A 400 24.74 -15.80 21.29
C LYS A 400 23.94 -17.06 21.68
N ARG A 401 22.93 -17.45 20.89
CA ARG A 401 22.02 -18.56 21.21
C ARG A 401 22.40 -19.86 20.51
N SER A 402 22.94 -19.80 19.29
CA SER A 402 23.36 -20.95 18.50
C SER A 402 24.57 -20.61 17.59
N PRO A 403 25.82 -20.90 18.03
CA PRO A 403 27.03 -20.59 17.26
C PRO A 403 27.19 -21.38 15.94
N THR A 404 26.26 -22.31 15.65
CA THR A 404 26.21 -23.10 14.40
C THR A 404 25.28 -22.51 13.33
N ALA A 405 24.56 -21.42 13.60
CA ALA A 405 23.64 -20.77 12.66
C ALA A 405 24.41 -20.08 11.51
N LYS A 406 24.82 -20.84 10.49
CA LYS A 406 25.68 -20.37 9.38
C LYS A 406 24.95 -19.93 8.12
N ASN A 407 23.62 -19.76 8.14
CA ASN A 407 22.81 -19.57 6.93
C ASN A 407 22.14 -18.20 6.79
N TYR A 408 22.62 -17.17 7.50
CA TYR A 408 22.07 -15.82 7.41
C TYR A 408 22.16 -15.21 5.99
N GLU A 409 23.20 -15.58 5.24
CA GLU A 409 23.41 -15.17 3.85
C GLU A 409 22.34 -15.69 2.87
N LYS A 410 21.48 -16.63 3.30
CA LYS A 410 20.36 -17.16 2.50
C LYS A 410 19.03 -16.49 2.84
N LEU A 411 19.01 -15.53 3.76
CA LEU A 411 17.79 -14.83 4.14
C LEU A 411 17.31 -13.93 3.01
N MET A 412 16.07 -14.15 2.59
CA MET A 412 15.42 -13.34 1.57
C MET A 412 14.48 -12.34 2.23
N SER A 413 14.19 -11.30 1.47
CA SER A 413 13.40 -10.14 1.84
C SER A 413 12.40 -9.90 0.72
N CYS A 414 11.13 -9.82 1.10
CA CYS A 414 10.03 -9.43 0.24
C CYS A 414 9.76 -7.95 0.53
N VAL A 415 10.14 -7.07 -0.40
CA VAL A 415 10.04 -5.62 -0.20
C VAL A 415 8.97 -5.02 -1.09
N CYS A 416 8.10 -4.20 -0.51
CA CYS A 416 7.20 -3.32 -1.23
C CYS A 416 7.55 -1.86 -0.92
N VAL A 417 7.74 -1.05 -1.96
CA VAL A 417 8.00 0.39 -1.87
C VAL A 417 6.82 1.13 -2.49
N PHE A 418 6.17 1.99 -1.71
CA PHE A 418 4.99 2.74 -2.09
C PHE A 418 5.29 4.23 -2.00
N ARG A 419 5.02 4.98 -3.08
CA ARG A 419 5.34 6.40 -3.18
C ARG A 419 4.18 7.17 -3.81
N ILE A 420 3.74 8.22 -3.12
CA ILE A 420 2.81 9.22 -3.65
C ILE A 420 3.58 10.52 -3.80
N TYR A 421 3.43 11.21 -4.93
CA TYR A 421 4.12 12.47 -5.16
C TYR A 421 3.32 13.68 -4.73
N ASP A 422 2.00 13.66 -4.88
CA ASP A 422 1.12 14.73 -4.41
C ASP A 422 -0.27 14.15 -4.06
N ILE A 423 -0.92 14.74 -3.07
CA ILE A 423 -2.22 14.31 -2.54
C ILE A 423 -3.04 15.53 -2.13
N VAL A 424 -4.33 15.51 -2.47
CA VAL A 424 -5.31 16.51 -2.03
C VAL A 424 -6.57 15.78 -1.57
N VAL A 425 -6.98 16.05 -0.33
CA VAL A 425 -8.23 15.59 0.26
C VAL A 425 -9.11 16.81 0.50
N PHE A 426 -10.31 16.81 -0.07
CA PHE A 426 -11.30 17.87 0.16
C PHE A 426 -12.18 17.54 1.37
N CYS A 427 -12.68 18.58 2.04
CA CYS A 427 -13.70 18.42 3.06
C CYS A 427 -14.99 17.87 2.45
N VAL A 428 -15.78 17.20 3.28
CA VAL A 428 -17.08 16.65 2.88
C VAL A 428 -18.02 17.80 2.48
N THR A 429 -18.65 17.64 1.33
CA THR A 429 -19.64 18.56 0.77
C THR A 429 -21.00 17.87 0.62
N ASP A 430 -22.07 18.66 0.56
CA ASP A 430 -23.42 18.20 0.23
C ASP A 430 -23.98 18.90 -1.02
N GLN A 431 -25.20 18.57 -1.42
CA GLN A 431 -25.87 19.17 -2.58
C GLN A 431 -26.14 20.68 -2.44
N SER A 432 -26.15 21.20 -1.20
CA SER A 432 -26.34 22.63 -0.91
C SER A 432 -25.03 23.43 -0.98
N SER A 433 -23.90 22.72 -0.93
CA SER A 433 -22.56 23.30 -1.00
C SER A 433 -22.27 23.78 -2.43
N GLY A 434 -22.15 25.10 -2.62
CA GLY A 434 -21.89 25.68 -3.93
C GLY A 434 -20.63 25.13 -4.60
N LYS A 435 -20.63 25.02 -5.94
CA LYS A 435 -19.54 24.45 -6.78
C LYS A 435 -18.13 25.06 -6.57
N HIS A 436 -18.01 26.19 -5.87
CA HIS A 436 -16.77 26.91 -5.60
C HIS A 436 -16.25 26.79 -4.15
N HIS A 437 -16.88 25.97 -3.29
CA HIS A 437 -16.63 25.98 -1.84
C HIS A 437 -15.97 24.73 -1.24
N ALA A 438 -15.42 23.81 -2.05
CA ALA A 438 -14.71 22.64 -1.52
C ALA A 438 -13.40 23.07 -0.80
N ARG A 439 -13.45 23.19 0.53
CA ARG A 439 -12.29 23.45 1.38
C ARG A 439 -11.36 22.24 1.35
N LYS A 440 -10.04 22.44 1.40
CA LYS A 440 -9.07 21.34 1.47
C LYS A 440 -8.91 20.91 2.92
N LEU A 441 -9.12 19.62 3.20
CA LEU A 441 -8.84 19.01 4.49
C LEU A 441 -7.34 18.74 4.66
N LEU A 442 -6.72 18.15 3.64
CA LEU A 442 -5.30 17.79 3.65
C LEU A 442 -4.72 18.00 2.27
N TYR A 443 -3.55 18.63 2.17
CA TYR A 443 -2.85 18.76 0.90
C TYR A 443 -1.34 18.90 1.08
N ALA A 444 -0.61 18.50 0.06
CA ALA A 444 0.81 18.77 -0.06
C ALA A 444 1.04 20.22 -0.49
N ASP A 445 1.97 20.92 0.17
CA ASP A 445 2.26 22.32 -0.13
C ASP A 445 3.57 22.46 -0.94
N HIS A 446 3.57 21.91 -2.16
CA HIS A 446 4.76 21.88 -3.01
C HIS A 446 5.22 23.28 -3.44
N GLU A 447 4.28 24.17 -3.78
CA GLU A 447 4.58 25.48 -4.35
C GLU A 447 5.07 26.48 -3.30
N ALA A 448 4.43 26.56 -2.12
CA ALA A 448 4.84 27.52 -1.11
C ALA A 448 6.15 27.10 -0.41
N LEU A 449 6.40 25.79 -0.27
CA LEU A 449 7.61 25.26 0.37
C LEU A 449 8.78 25.02 -0.61
N LYS A 450 8.58 25.21 -1.92
CA LYS A 450 9.61 25.01 -2.98
C LYS A 450 10.35 23.68 -2.84
N LEU A 451 9.60 22.59 -2.60
CA LEU A 451 10.19 21.27 -2.39
C LEU A 451 10.97 20.80 -3.64
N PRO A 452 12.06 20.03 -3.49
CA PRO A 452 12.85 19.54 -4.63
C PRO A 452 12.00 18.79 -5.66
N PRO A 453 12.24 19.01 -6.97
CA PRO A 453 11.49 18.31 -8.01
C PRO A 453 11.76 16.81 -7.93
N GLY A 454 10.72 16.02 -7.64
CA GLY A 454 10.81 14.57 -7.55
C GLY A 454 10.88 13.99 -6.13
N LEU A 455 10.69 14.80 -5.09
CA LEU A 455 10.49 14.30 -3.73
C LEU A 455 9.05 13.77 -3.56
N PRO A 456 8.83 12.51 -3.17
CA PRO A 456 7.48 11.99 -2.93
C PRO A 456 6.90 12.56 -1.63
N ILE A 457 5.64 13.01 -1.62
CA ILE A 457 4.98 13.47 -0.38
C ILE A 457 4.84 12.36 0.66
N LEU A 458 4.59 11.12 0.20
CA LEU A 458 4.51 9.93 1.04
C LEU A 458 5.45 8.88 0.47
N HIS A 459 6.32 8.33 1.30
CA HIS A 459 7.16 7.19 0.97
C HIS A 459 6.99 6.14 2.06
N ALA A 460 6.45 4.98 1.70
CA ALA A 460 6.29 3.85 2.61
C ALA A 460 7.04 2.62 2.08
N GLU A 461 7.67 1.86 2.96
CA GLU A 461 8.37 0.61 2.65
C GLU A 461 7.94 -0.48 3.64
N THR A 462 7.58 -1.65 3.13
CA THR A 462 7.34 -2.85 3.94
C THR A 462 8.35 -3.91 3.58
N ASN A 463 8.79 -4.67 4.57
CA ASN A 463 9.80 -5.68 4.40
C ASN A 463 9.52 -6.91 5.29
N ASP A 464 9.25 -8.03 4.63
CA ASP A 464 9.02 -9.32 5.26
C ASP A 464 10.18 -10.26 4.95
N PHE A 465 10.66 -10.96 5.99
CA PHE A 465 11.78 -11.88 5.87
C PHE A 465 11.30 -13.32 5.73
N TYR A 466 11.96 -14.06 4.84
CA TYR A 466 11.68 -15.48 4.67
C TYR A 466 12.93 -16.22 4.19
N CYS A 467 12.98 -17.53 4.49
CA CYS A 467 13.97 -18.42 3.90
C CYS A 467 13.35 -19.20 2.75
N LEU A 468 14.13 -19.38 1.69
CA LEU A 468 13.77 -20.28 0.60
C LEU A 468 13.95 -21.75 1.06
N GLU A 469 15.08 -22.10 1.66
CA GLU A 469 15.30 -23.45 2.19
C GLU A 469 14.79 -23.56 3.64
N HIS A 470 14.59 -24.79 4.15
CA HIS A 470 14.29 -24.96 5.57
C HIS A 470 15.46 -24.40 6.38
N CYS A 471 15.22 -23.30 7.10
CA CYS A 471 16.20 -22.64 7.95
C CYS A 471 15.87 -22.97 9.41
N ASP A 472 16.86 -23.45 10.16
CA ASP A 472 16.75 -23.65 11.62
C ASP A 472 16.86 -22.32 12.40
N ILE A 473 16.82 -21.19 11.69
CA ILE A 473 16.95 -19.84 12.24
C ILE A 473 15.55 -19.27 12.42
N PRO A 474 15.18 -18.72 13.60
CA PRO A 474 13.94 -17.96 13.71
C PRO A 474 13.92 -16.82 12.68
N MET A 475 12.74 -16.42 12.22
CA MET A 475 12.62 -15.31 11.28
C MET A 475 12.66 -13.97 12.04
N PRO A 476 13.35 -12.94 11.52
CA PRO A 476 13.20 -11.59 12.05
C PRO A 476 11.76 -11.11 11.89
N PRO A 477 11.29 -10.19 12.75
CA PRO A 477 9.97 -9.59 12.60
C PRO A 477 9.89 -8.78 11.29
N SER A 478 8.68 -8.70 10.73
CA SER A 478 8.38 -7.80 9.62
C SER A 478 8.66 -6.36 10.00
N SER A 479 9.05 -5.52 9.04
CA SER A 479 9.36 -4.11 9.30
C SER A 479 8.64 -3.19 8.31
N CYS A 480 8.18 -2.05 8.79
CA CYS A 480 7.46 -1.03 8.03
C CYS A 480 8.05 0.35 8.33
N PHE A 481 8.29 1.13 7.27
CA PHE A 481 8.75 2.51 7.37
C PHE A 481 7.83 3.41 6.58
N VAL A 482 7.44 4.53 7.17
CA VAL A 482 6.60 5.53 6.53
C VAL A 482 7.23 6.90 6.74
N GLN A 483 7.50 7.61 5.65
CA GLN A 483 7.96 8.99 5.69
C GLN A 483 6.92 9.88 5.00
N VAL A 484 6.49 10.92 5.71
CA VAL A 484 5.56 11.92 5.22
C VAL A 484 6.31 13.25 5.13
N HIS A 485 6.43 13.77 3.93
CA HIS A 485 6.94 15.11 3.66
C HIS A 485 5.89 16.17 4.00
N PRO A 486 6.24 17.47 4.02
CA PRO A 486 5.40 18.51 4.59
C PRO A 486 3.98 18.56 4.01
N ILE A 487 3.00 18.28 4.87
CA ILE A 487 1.56 18.33 4.59
C ILE A 487 0.90 19.41 5.44
N ARG A 488 -0.13 20.05 4.88
CA ARG A 488 -1.03 20.94 5.60
C ARG A 488 -2.35 20.25 5.84
N ALA A 489 -2.83 20.27 7.08
CA ALA A 489 -4.12 19.76 7.47
C ALA A 489 -4.98 20.89 8.07
N HIS A 490 -6.23 20.98 7.67
CA HIS A 490 -7.24 21.87 8.23
C HIS A 490 -8.33 21.02 8.85
N CYS A 491 -8.49 21.10 10.17
CA CYS A 491 -9.50 20.34 10.88
C CYS A 491 -10.92 20.79 10.50
N HIS A 492 -11.82 19.83 10.25
CA HIS A 492 -13.20 20.10 9.89
C HIS A 492 -14.13 19.07 10.54
N ASN A 493 -14.95 19.51 11.50
CA ASN A 493 -15.74 18.64 12.37
C ASN A 493 -16.66 17.70 11.57
N ARG A 494 -17.45 18.24 10.63
CA ARG A 494 -18.35 17.45 9.77
C ARG A 494 -17.61 16.37 8.98
N THR A 495 -16.42 16.70 8.44
CA THR A 495 -15.62 15.73 7.67
C THR A 495 -15.14 14.58 8.57
N PHE A 496 -14.67 14.88 9.78
CA PHE A 496 -14.23 13.84 10.71
C PHE A 496 -15.38 12.94 11.18
N ARG A 497 -16.56 13.49 11.47
CA ARG A 497 -17.75 12.69 11.78
C ARG A 497 -18.16 11.79 10.62
N TRP A 498 -18.18 12.33 9.40
CA TRP A 498 -18.51 11.55 8.21
C TRP A 498 -17.47 10.44 7.95
N ILE A 499 -16.18 10.74 8.10
CA ILE A 499 -15.12 9.72 8.02
C ILE A 499 -15.31 8.65 9.09
N ASN A 500 -15.64 9.02 10.33
CA ASN A 500 -15.92 8.08 11.42
C ASN A 500 -17.11 7.17 11.06
N TYR A 501 -18.21 7.75 10.58
CA TYR A 501 -19.37 6.99 10.06
C TYR A 501 -18.95 5.99 8.99
N VAL A 502 -18.27 6.44 7.93
CA VAL A 502 -17.82 5.59 6.83
C VAL A 502 -16.86 4.50 7.30
N LEU A 503 -15.92 4.82 8.19
CA LEU A 503 -14.99 3.84 8.76
C LEU A 503 -15.74 2.80 9.60
N CYS A 504 -16.70 3.19 10.43
CA CYS A 504 -17.54 2.24 11.18
C CYS A 504 -18.32 1.32 10.24
N GLN A 505 -18.91 1.86 9.17
CA GLN A 505 -19.63 1.09 8.15
C GLN A 505 -18.72 0.10 7.41
N ILE A 506 -17.50 0.52 7.07
CA ILE A 506 -16.48 -0.35 6.48
C ILE A 506 -16.02 -1.42 7.48
N ASN A 507 -15.80 -1.04 8.74
CA ASN A 507 -15.34 -1.92 9.80
C ASN A 507 -16.36 -3.04 10.07
N SER A 508 -17.65 -2.72 10.14
CA SER A 508 -18.69 -3.75 10.26
C SER A 508 -18.66 -4.76 9.11
N SER A 509 -18.37 -4.32 7.88
CA SER A 509 -18.20 -5.22 6.74
C SER A 509 -16.92 -6.05 6.85
N LEU A 510 -15.78 -5.41 7.14
CA LEU A 510 -14.46 -6.06 7.24
C LEU A 510 -14.42 -7.15 8.31
N PHE A 511 -14.98 -6.89 9.49
CA PHE A 511 -14.85 -7.76 10.67
C PHE A 511 -16.05 -8.70 10.88
N SER A 512 -17.11 -8.61 10.06
CA SER A 512 -18.21 -9.58 10.06
C SER A 512 -17.75 -11.03 9.78
N HIS A 513 -16.58 -11.19 9.14
CA HIS A 513 -16.04 -12.49 8.74
C HIS A 513 -14.73 -12.88 9.42
N SER A 514 -14.00 -11.93 10.02
CA SER A 514 -12.74 -12.21 10.71
C SER A 514 -12.94 -12.29 12.22
N THR A 515 -13.00 -13.51 12.77
CA THR A 515 -12.60 -13.74 14.17
C THR A 515 -11.09 -13.55 14.25
N THR A 516 -10.62 -12.31 14.21
CA THR A 516 -9.21 -11.96 14.40
C THR A 516 -8.88 -12.25 15.85
N THR A 517 -8.38 -13.46 16.12
CA THR A 517 -7.92 -13.84 17.45
C THR A 517 -6.65 -13.06 17.77
N ASP A 518 -6.42 -12.71 19.03
CA ASP A 518 -5.16 -12.07 19.48
C ASP A 518 -3.91 -12.85 19.05
N ALA A 519 -4.04 -14.16 18.80
CA ALA A 519 -2.98 -15.00 18.25
C ALA A 519 -2.58 -14.60 16.82
N LEU A 520 -3.52 -14.18 15.97
CA LEU A 520 -3.23 -13.72 14.60
C LEU A 520 -2.60 -12.32 14.61
N THR A 521 -3.09 -11.42 15.47
CA THR A 521 -2.52 -10.08 15.67
C THR A 521 -1.08 -10.15 16.18
N ASN A 522 -0.80 -11.09 17.08
CA ASN A 522 0.56 -11.35 17.56
C ASN A 522 1.45 -12.06 16.52
N ALA A 523 0.89 -12.93 15.68
CA ALA A 523 1.63 -13.57 14.58
C ALA A 523 2.00 -12.58 13.46
N LEU A 524 1.31 -11.44 13.37
CA LEU A 524 1.52 -10.38 12.38
C LEU A 524 2.27 -9.17 12.95
N HIS A 525 2.88 -9.28 14.13
CA HIS A 525 3.63 -8.19 14.74
C HIS A 525 4.72 -7.66 13.79
N ALA A 526 4.75 -6.34 13.62
CA ALA A 526 5.70 -5.64 12.75
C ALA A 526 6.36 -4.48 13.49
N ASP A 527 7.65 -4.29 13.24
CA ASP A 527 8.44 -3.13 13.64
C ASP A 527 8.09 -1.95 12.71
N VAL A 528 7.35 -0.98 13.21
CA VAL A 528 6.86 0.20 12.50
C VAL A 528 7.67 1.43 12.90
N PHE A 529 8.11 2.20 11.91
CA PHE A 529 8.70 3.53 12.09
C PHE A 529 8.02 4.53 11.15
N ILE A 530 7.48 5.61 11.71
CA ILE A 530 6.82 6.69 10.97
C ILE A 530 7.58 7.99 11.24
N GLU A 531 7.90 8.75 10.20
CA GLU A 531 8.53 10.08 10.29
C GLU A 531 7.71 11.11 9.51
N LEU A 532 7.13 12.08 10.20
CA LEU A 532 6.47 13.24 9.60
C LEU A 532 7.42 14.43 9.66
N THR A 533 7.64 15.09 8.53
CA THR A 533 8.51 16.27 8.43
C THR A 533 7.68 17.52 8.20
N MET A 534 7.96 18.58 8.95
CA MET A 534 7.24 19.85 8.96
C MET A 534 5.70 19.74 8.91
N PRO A 535 5.06 18.90 9.76
CA PRO A 535 3.60 18.84 9.81
C PRO A 535 3.03 20.20 10.24
N TRP A 536 1.93 20.59 9.60
CA TRP A 536 1.22 21.83 9.87
C TRP A 536 -0.27 21.52 10.00
N VAL A 537 -0.85 21.75 11.18
CA VAL A 537 -2.25 21.45 11.48
C VAL A 537 -2.95 22.70 11.98
N GLN A 538 -4.05 23.08 11.35
CA GLN A 538 -4.89 24.20 11.77
C GLN A 538 -6.18 23.69 12.42
N LEU A 539 -6.46 24.20 13.62
CA LEU A 539 -7.65 23.97 14.43
C LEU A 539 -8.47 25.27 14.45
N PRO A 540 -9.50 25.41 13.60
CA PRO A 540 -10.38 26.57 13.61
C PRO A 540 -11.33 26.54 14.81
N LEU A 541 -11.69 27.72 15.32
CA LEU A 541 -12.83 27.88 16.22
C LEU A 541 -14.09 28.03 15.36
N ASN A 542 -15.08 27.16 15.57
CA ASN A 542 -16.27 27.13 14.71
C ASN A 542 -17.37 28.08 15.17
N SER A 543 -17.33 28.51 16.43
CA SER A 543 -18.29 29.45 17.00
C SER A 543 -18.20 30.87 16.44
N THR A 544 -19.33 31.57 16.46
CA THR A 544 -19.45 33.00 16.12
C THR A 544 -18.77 33.92 17.13
N HIS A 545 -18.21 33.38 18.22
CA HIS A 545 -17.53 34.14 19.26
C HIS A 545 -16.42 35.04 18.71
N HIS A 546 -15.73 34.66 17.62
CA HIS A 546 -14.73 35.55 16.98
C HIS A 546 -15.35 36.88 16.52
N SER A 547 -16.58 36.84 15.99
CA SER A 547 -17.32 38.02 15.55
C SER A 547 -17.89 38.84 16.71
N GLU A 548 -18.22 38.18 17.83
CA GLU A 548 -18.72 38.84 19.06
C GLU A 548 -17.69 39.78 19.69
N TYR A 549 -16.40 39.47 19.54
CA TYR A 549 -15.31 40.29 20.03
C TYR A 549 -14.70 41.22 18.97
N GLY A 550 -15.41 41.44 17.85
CA GLY A 550 -15.00 42.35 16.78
C GLY A 550 -13.69 41.95 16.11
N GLY A 551 -13.40 40.65 16.01
CA GLY A 551 -12.18 40.11 15.38
C GLY A 551 -10.92 40.10 16.25
N ARG A 552 -11.02 40.55 17.52
CA ARG A 552 -9.89 40.56 18.47
C ARG A 552 -9.52 39.19 19.01
N MET A 553 -10.45 38.23 18.98
CA MET A 553 -10.17 36.85 19.35
C MET A 553 -9.50 36.13 18.18
N PRO A 554 -8.56 35.20 18.40
CA PRO A 554 -8.03 34.35 17.33
C PRO A 554 -9.14 33.59 16.60
N ALA A 555 -8.95 33.34 15.29
CA ALA A 555 -9.86 32.53 14.49
C ALA A 555 -9.48 31.04 14.52
N ALA A 556 -8.20 30.73 14.72
CA ALA A 556 -7.71 29.37 14.80
C ALA A 556 -6.38 29.28 15.57
N VAL A 557 -6.05 28.07 16.00
CA VAL A 557 -4.71 27.70 16.47
C VAL A 557 -4.04 26.82 15.43
N VAL A 558 -2.75 27.04 15.22
CA VAL A 558 -1.91 26.26 14.32
C VAL A 558 -0.85 25.54 15.14
N ILE A 559 -0.75 24.23 14.95
CA ILE A 559 0.28 23.38 15.55
C ILE A 559 1.28 23.01 14.45
N ARG A 560 2.56 23.25 14.72
CA ARG A 560 3.67 22.99 13.79
C ARG A 560 4.77 22.23 14.51
N ALA A 561 5.47 21.35 13.83
CA ALA A 561 6.69 20.74 14.36
C ALA A 561 7.74 20.65 13.25
N THR A 562 9.04 20.56 13.54
CA THR A 562 10.00 20.27 12.45
C THR A 562 9.96 18.80 12.05
N ARG A 563 9.81 17.92 13.04
CA ARG A 563 9.78 16.48 12.85
C ARG A 563 8.98 15.81 13.96
N ILE A 564 8.17 14.85 13.58
CA ILE A 564 7.48 13.93 14.48
C ILE A 564 7.89 12.51 14.07
N THR A 565 8.46 11.74 14.99
CA THR A 565 8.75 10.32 14.76
C THR A 565 7.90 9.46 15.67
N LEU A 566 7.30 8.39 15.15
CA LEU A 566 6.52 7.41 15.90
C LEU A 566 7.06 6.01 15.62
N THR A 567 7.39 5.24 16.65
CA THR A 567 8.07 3.95 16.49
C THR A 567 7.73 2.97 17.61
N ASN A 568 7.56 1.68 17.29
CA ASN A 568 7.58 0.58 18.26
C ASN A 568 8.89 -0.23 18.22
N CYS A 569 9.83 0.10 17.32
CA CYS A 569 11.16 -0.51 17.26
C CYS A 569 11.93 -0.35 18.58
N LYS A 570 12.35 -1.47 19.19
CA LYS A 570 13.01 -1.50 20.52
C LYS A 570 14.51 -1.19 20.49
N SER A 571 15.11 -1.04 19.31
CA SER A 571 16.56 -1.01 19.09
C SER A 571 17.05 0.32 18.50
N LEU A 572 16.89 1.44 19.22
CA LEU A 572 17.61 2.68 18.85
C LEU A 572 18.90 2.77 19.70
N PRO A 573 20.10 2.70 19.07
CA PRO A 573 21.38 2.62 19.79
C PRO A 573 21.83 3.93 20.46
N GLU A 574 21.31 5.09 20.05
CA GLU A 574 21.92 6.38 20.43
C GLU A 574 21.15 7.23 21.44
N GLU A 575 19.93 6.85 21.84
CA GLU A 575 19.10 7.64 22.77
C GLU A 575 18.76 6.90 24.08
N GLN A 576 19.63 5.98 24.50
CA GLN A 576 19.63 5.47 25.89
C GLN A 576 20.36 6.41 26.87
N ARG A 577 20.68 7.63 26.44
CA ARG A 577 21.26 8.68 27.29
C ARG A 577 20.15 9.66 27.64
N CYS A 578 20.02 9.90 28.94
CA CYS A 578 18.95 10.62 29.66
C CYS A 578 17.77 9.67 30.00
N ILE A 579 17.33 9.49 31.25
CA ILE A 579 17.26 10.46 32.35
C ILE A 579 17.66 9.83 33.69
N VAL A 580 18.43 10.61 34.44
CA VAL A 580 18.89 10.39 35.81
C VAL A 580 18.10 11.34 36.71
N ASN A 581 17.51 10.77 37.76
CA ASN A 581 16.95 11.40 38.98
C ASN A 581 15.49 11.93 38.97
N GLN A 582 14.54 11.05 39.34
CA GLN A 582 13.29 11.22 40.14
C GLN A 582 12.33 12.42 39.88
N PRO A 583 10.99 12.22 39.91
CA PRO A 583 10.21 11.58 41.00
C PRO A 583 9.45 10.31 40.59
N LYS A 584 8.84 9.65 41.58
CA LYS A 584 7.86 8.56 41.37
C LYS A 584 6.73 9.11 40.47
N PRO A 585 6.45 8.55 39.29
CA PRO A 585 5.27 8.94 38.52
C PRO A 585 4.04 8.61 39.38
N SER A 586 3.00 9.43 39.28
CA SER A 586 1.69 9.20 39.92
C SER A 586 0.93 8.06 39.24
N LEU A 587 1.64 7.01 38.82
CA LEU A 587 1.09 5.78 38.29
C LEU A 587 0.83 4.86 39.50
N PRO A 588 -0.34 4.21 39.58
CA PRO A 588 -0.58 3.19 40.58
C PRO A 588 0.50 2.10 40.49
N ASP A 589 1.12 1.75 41.63
CA ASP A 589 2.27 0.82 41.72
C ASP A 589 1.98 -0.58 41.08
N ASN A 590 0.71 -0.91 40.84
CA ASN A 590 0.23 -2.17 40.27
C ASN A 590 0.13 -2.19 38.73
N THR A 591 0.30 -1.06 38.03
CA THR A 591 0.17 -0.99 36.56
C THR A 591 1.41 -1.53 35.82
N GLU A 592 1.22 -2.17 34.67
CA GLU A 592 2.33 -2.66 33.83
C GLU A 592 3.23 -1.51 33.34
N ALA A 593 2.68 -0.33 33.07
CA ALA A 593 3.44 0.87 32.75
C ALA A 593 4.38 1.29 33.90
N TYR A 594 3.92 1.22 35.15
CA TYR A 594 4.77 1.46 36.32
C TYR A 594 5.81 0.35 36.49
N LYS A 595 5.48 -0.92 36.24
CA LYS A 595 6.45 -2.04 36.27
C LYS A 595 7.51 -1.91 35.18
N LEU A 596 7.15 -1.46 33.97
CA LEU A 596 8.08 -1.14 32.88
C LEU A 596 8.99 0.05 33.25
N TYR A 597 8.42 1.12 33.80
CA TYR A 597 9.17 2.27 34.32
C TYR A 597 10.14 1.85 35.46
N ALA A 598 9.65 1.10 36.45
CA ALA A 598 10.41 0.63 37.61
C ALA A 598 11.48 -0.40 37.24
N SER A 599 11.19 -1.33 36.32
CA SER A 599 12.17 -2.32 35.83
C SER A 599 13.26 -1.68 34.96
N LYS A 600 12.94 -0.62 34.22
CA LYS A 600 13.92 0.19 33.47
C LYS A 600 14.80 0.99 34.44
N LEU A 601 14.22 1.59 35.49
CA LEU A 601 14.97 2.21 36.60
C LEU A 601 15.89 1.21 37.32
N ALA A 602 15.41 0.00 37.61
CA ALA A 602 16.18 -1.06 38.25
C ALA A 602 17.36 -1.54 37.38
N ARG A 603 17.15 -1.77 36.08
CA ARG A 603 18.21 -2.11 35.10
C ARG A 603 19.29 -1.02 34.97
N ILE A 604 18.93 0.24 35.20
CA ILE A 604 19.86 1.38 35.16
C ILE A 604 20.63 1.52 36.48
N GLN A 605 20.00 1.23 37.62
CA GLN A 605 20.68 1.15 38.92
C GLN A 605 21.66 -0.03 38.99
N GLU A 606 21.31 -1.19 38.44
CA GLU A 606 22.23 -2.33 38.29
C GLU A 606 23.44 -1.97 37.41
N LYS A 607 23.26 -1.22 36.31
CA LYS A 607 24.40 -0.74 35.50
C LYS A 607 25.29 0.29 36.21
N LYS A 608 24.78 1.07 37.16
CA LYS A 608 25.60 1.96 38.01
C LYS A 608 26.33 1.20 39.11
N GLN A 609 25.80 0.07 39.58
CA GLN A 609 26.42 -0.78 40.61
C GLN A 609 27.33 -1.88 40.02
N ALA A 610 27.14 -2.28 38.76
CA ALA A 610 27.94 -3.30 38.06
C ALA A 610 29.38 -2.86 37.69
N HIS A 611 29.83 -1.68 38.11
CA HIS A 611 31.27 -1.40 38.19
C HIS A 611 31.93 -2.05 39.41
N HIS A 612 31.17 -2.64 40.33
CA HIS A 612 31.65 -3.46 41.43
C HIS A 612 30.68 -4.63 41.65
N TRP A 613 30.89 -5.71 40.88
CA TRP A 613 30.71 -7.13 41.24
C TRP A 613 30.28 -7.92 40.01
N GLY A 614 31.03 -8.99 39.75
CA GLY A 614 30.81 -9.88 38.63
C GLY A 614 29.65 -10.86 38.88
N GLN A 615 29.14 -11.34 37.75
CA GLN A 615 28.27 -12.51 37.58
C GLN A 615 26.86 -12.47 38.17
N GLU A 616 25.95 -12.96 37.32
CA GLU A 616 24.55 -13.34 37.56
C GLU A 616 23.50 -12.23 37.55
N GLY A 617 22.72 -12.21 36.46
CA GLY A 617 21.57 -11.31 36.29
C GLY A 617 21.03 -11.19 34.85
N SER A 618 21.33 -12.12 33.94
CA SER A 618 20.80 -12.11 32.57
C SER A 618 19.40 -12.73 32.52
N ARG A 619 18.36 -11.92 32.77
CA ARG A 619 17.01 -12.25 32.27
C ARG A 619 16.93 -11.95 30.77
N GLU A 620 16.60 -13.01 30.05
CA GLU A 620 16.63 -13.23 28.61
C GLU A 620 15.86 -12.17 27.80
N LEU A 621 16.44 -11.73 26.67
CA LEU A 621 15.68 -11.14 25.56
C LEU A 621 14.93 -12.30 24.89
N SER A 622 13.63 -12.42 25.16
CA SER A 622 12.77 -13.43 24.54
C SER A 622 12.46 -13.07 23.08
N PHE A 623 12.51 -14.06 22.20
CA PHE A 623 12.03 -13.99 20.80
C PHE A 623 10.49 -13.99 20.71
N ASP A 624 9.80 -13.94 21.85
CA ASP A 624 8.34 -14.06 21.95
C ASP A 624 7.74 -12.66 21.76
N HIS A 625 7.64 -12.23 20.51
CA HIS A 625 7.17 -10.91 20.10
C HIS A 625 5.64 -10.91 20.04
N LYS A 626 4.99 -10.40 21.08
CA LYS A 626 3.55 -10.14 21.09
C LYS A 626 3.31 -8.66 20.83
N ALA A 627 2.52 -8.35 19.79
CA ALA A 627 2.02 -7.01 19.51
C ALA A 627 1.31 -6.39 20.74
N SER A 628 0.71 -7.23 21.59
CA SER A 628 0.03 -6.81 22.82
C SER A 628 0.96 -6.23 23.92
N VAL A 629 2.29 -6.25 23.73
CA VAL A 629 3.29 -5.73 24.70
C VAL A 629 4.18 -4.66 24.06
N ASP A 630 3.74 -4.06 22.96
CA ASP A 630 4.49 -3.02 22.28
C ASP A 630 4.39 -1.68 23.01
N VAL A 631 5.55 -1.11 23.29
CA VAL A 631 5.69 0.27 23.75
C VAL A 631 5.97 1.13 22.54
N TRP A 632 5.05 2.03 22.24
CA TRP A 632 5.20 3.05 21.22
C TRP A 632 5.95 4.25 21.80
N ARG A 633 6.87 4.80 21.03
CA ARG A 633 7.59 6.03 21.33
C ARG A 633 7.29 7.04 20.23
N MET A 634 6.91 8.25 20.62
CA MET A 634 6.71 9.39 19.73
C MET A 634 7.65 10.51 20.15
N ASP A 635 8.55 10.94 19.27
CA ASP A 635 9.43 12.09 19.50
C ASP A 635 8.95 13.28 18.69
N LEU A 636 8.77 14.41 19.37
CA LEU A 636 8.33 15.68 18.81
C LEU A 636 9.47 16.67 18.95
N SER A 637 9.98 17.20 17.84
CA SER A 637 11.14 18.10 17.90
C SER A 637 11.14 19.16 16.81
N PRO A 638 11.42 20.42 17.18
CA PRO A 638 10.66 21.15 18.18
C PRO A 638 9.22 21.42 17.70
N VAL A 639 8.31 21.65 18.65
CA VAL A 639 6.89 21.98 18.44
C VAL A 639 6.64 23.46 18.70
N TRP A 640 5.82 24.07 17.84
CA TRP A 640 5.27 25.41 17.98
C TRP A 640 3.74 25.37 17.94
N ILE A 641 3.12 26.25 18.73
CA ILE A 641 1.69 26.49 18.71
C ILE A 641 1.48 27.99 18.57
N ASP A 642 0.74 28.39 17.55
CA ASP A 642 0.51 29.80 17.24
C ASP A 642 -0.99 30.09 17.05
N PHE A 643 -1.41 31.28 17.45
CA PHE A 643 -2.73 31.83 17.15
C PHE A 643 -2.70 32.56 15.81
N ILE A 644 -3.74 32.35 15.00
CA ILE A 644 -4.00 33.09 13.77
C ILE A 644 -5.41 33.67 13.81
N GLY A 645 -5.63 34.83 13.20
CA GLY A 645 -6.91 35.54 13.27
C GLY A 645 -7.05 36.60 12.17
N ASP A 646 -7.94 37.56 12.37
CA ASP A 646 -8.10 38.70 11.46
C ASP A 646 -6.79 39.47 11.32
N SER A 647 -6.37 39.72 10.08
CA SER A 647 -5.16 40.48 9.74
C SER A 647 -5.02 41.84 10.44
N CYS A 648 -6.13 42.47 10.87
CA CYS A 648 -6.09 43.73 11.60
C CYS A 648 -5.47 43.57 13.01
N PHE A 649 -5.68 42.42 13.63
CA PHE A 649 -5.21 42.12 14.99
C PHE A 649 -4.06 41.09 14.95
N TYR A 650 -4.12 40.10 14.07
CA TYR A 650 -3.11 39.06 13.90
C TYR A 650 -2.46 39.15 12.51
N PRO A 651 -1.65 40.19 12.22
CA PRO A 651 -0.96 40.32 10.94
C PRO A 651 0.10 39.21 10.74
N GLU A 652 0.67 38.72 11.85
CA GLU A 652 1.55 37.55 11.90
C GLU A 652 1.03 36.56 12.97
N PRO A 653 1.34 35.25 12.84
CA PRO A 653 0.97 34.28 13.86
C PRO A 653 1.53 34.65 15.23
N SER A 654 0.67 34.71 16.25
CA SER A 654 1.08 35.02 17.62
C SER A 654 1.42 33.73 18.38
N PRO A 655 2.65 33.54 18.87
CA PRO A 655 3.05 32.29 19.51
C PRO A 655 2.41 32.10 20.89
N LEU A 656 1.86 30.90 21.13
CA LEU A 656 1.47 30.39 22.45
C LEU A 656 2.62 29.61 23.09
N LEU A 657 3.24 28.72 22.30
CA LEU A 657 4.29 27.79 22.70
C LEU A 657 5.39 27.80 21.64
N CYS A 658 6.65 27.86 22.05
CA CYS A 658 7.78 27.79 21.14
C CYS A 658 8.83 26.78 21.61
N ASP A 659 9.49 26.15 20.63
CA ASP A 659 10.71 25.35 20.82
C ASP A 659 10.58 24.22 21.86
N LEU A 660 9.41 23.56 21.89
CA LEU A 660 9.19 22.43 22.79
C LEU A 660 9.61 21.12 22.13
N ASP A 661 10.66 20.50 22.65
CA ASP A 661 10.98 19.10 22.38
C ASP A 661 10.27 18.22 23.41
N MET A 662 9.57 17.19 22.96
CA MET A 662 8.80 16.30 23.83
C MET A 662 8.88 14.87 23.34
N THR A 663 9.09 13.93 24.26
CA THR A 663 8.98 12.50 24.00
C THR A 663 7.74 11.95 24.67
N VAL A 664 6.95 11.17 23.94
CA VAL A 664 5.74 10.52 24.45
C VAL A 664 5.88 9.01 24.29
N TRP A 665 5.73 8.26 25.37
CA TRP A 665 5.63 6.81 25.36
C TRP A 665 4.18 6.39 25.56
N ALA A 666 3.68 5.48 24.73
CA ALA A 666 2.34 4.93 24.83
C ALA A 666 2.40 3.41 24.91
N THR A 667 1.62 2.82 25.81
CA THR A 667 1.47 1.36 25.94
C THR A 667 0.02 1.02 26.26
N GLN A 668 -0.44 -0.12 25.76
CA GLN A 668 -1.74 -0.67 26.11
C GLN A 668 -1.54 -1.88 27.04
N ASP A 669 -2.38 -2.01 28.06
CA ASP A 669 -2.39 -3.19 28.95
C ASP A 669 -3.29 -4.30 28.38
N ALA A 670 -3.21 -5.50 28.95
CA ALA A 670 -4.01 -6.67 28.55
C ALA A 670 -5.53 -6.41 28.64
N ASP A 671 -5.97 -5.56 29.56
CA ASP A 671 -7.38 -5.14 29.71
C ASP A 671 -7.78 -4.01 28.73
N GLY A 672 -6.88 -3.62 27.83
CA GLY A 672 -7.13 -2.60 26.80
C GLY A 672 -6.99 -1.15 27.27
N ALA A 673 -6.58 -0.92 28.52
CA ALA A 673 -6.31 0.41 29.07
C ALA A 673 -5.08 1.06 28.41
N LEU A 674 -5.19 2.34 28.04
CA LEU A 674 -4.12 3.08 27.38
C LEU A 674 -3.36 3.96 28.39
N TYR A 675 -2.04 3.79 28.45
CA TYR A 675 -1.17 4.61 29.28
C TYR A 675 -0.22 5.42 28.40
N CYS A 676 -0.24 6.74 28.57
CA CYS A 676 0.65 7.67 27.87
C CYS A 676 1.51 8.43 28.89
N LEU A 677 2.81 8.45 28.68
CA LEU A 677 3.79 9.22 29.44
C LEU A 677 4.45 10.22 28.49
N ALA A 678 4.20 11.50 28.68
CA ALA A 678 4.85 12.58 27.96
C ALA A 678 5.89 13.27 28.85
N GLU A 679 7.09 13.47 28.32
CA GLU A 679 8.22 14.05 29.04
C GLU A 679 8.94 15.07 28.16
N THR A 680 9.38 16.17 28.77
CA THR A 680 10.22 17.17 28.12
C THR A 680 11.38 17.56 29.04
N GLU A 681 12.58 17.68 28.47
CA GLU A 681 13.74 18.24 29.19
C GLU A 681 13.77 19.79 29.11
N ASN A 682 12.95 20.37 28.21
CA ASN A 682 12.89 21.81 28.00
C ASN A 682 11.96 22.47 29.02
N LYS A 683 12.22 23.75 29.33
CA LYS A 683 11.28 24.56 30.09
C LYS A 683 10.07 24.86 29.21
N VAL A 684 8.86 24.55 29.69
CA VAL A 684 7.62 24.87 28.98
C VAL A 684 7.29 26.33 29.24
N LYS A 685 7.27 27.14 28.19
CA LYS A 685 6.89 28.56 28.26
C LYS A 685 5.61 28.79 27.49
N LEU A 686 4.59 29.26 28.19
CA LEU A 686 3.31 29.63 27.62
C LEU A 686 3.11 31.13 27.79
N ALA A 687 2.80 31.82 26.69
CA ALA A 687 2.48 33.24 26.72
C ALA A 687 1.12 33.46 26.07
N LEU A 688 0.21 34.13 26.78
CA LEU A 688 -1.14 34.40 26.27
C LEU A 688 -1.74 35.67 26.86
N ASP A 689 -2.55 36.36 26.05
CA ASP A 689 -3.36 37.50 26.48
C ASP A 689 -4.81 37.08 26.84
N HIS A 690 -5.64 38.07 27.18
CA HIS A 690 -7.05 37.84 27.52
C HIS A 690 -7.85 37.17 26.39
N TYR A 691 -7.68 37.62 25.14
CA TYR A 691 -8.46 37.12 24.00
C TYR A 691 -8.01 35.72 23.58
N GLN A 692 -6.72 35.44 23.67
CA GLN A 692 -6.14 34.11 23.45
C GLN A 692 -6.56 33.11 24.53
N TYR A 693 -6.65 33.56 25.79
CA TYR A 693 -7.21 32.75 26.88
C TYR A 693 -8.68 32.39 26.61
N LEU A 694 -9.51 33.38 26.25
CA LEU A 694 -10.92 33.16 25.90
C LEU A 694 -11.07 32.18 24.74
N PHE A 695 -10.23 32.31 23.71
CA PHE A 695 -10.17 31.35 22.62
C PHE A 695 -9.92 29.93 23.11
N LEU A 696 -8.89 29.72 23.95
CA LEU A 696 -8.55 28.38 24.44
C LEU A 696 -9.68 27.80 25.30
N PHE A 697 -10.38 28.63 26.07
CA PHE A 697 -11.54 28.23 26.84
C PHE A 697 -12.69 27.76 25.93
N CYS A 698 -13.11 28.58 24.96
CA CYS A 698 -14.16 28.23 24.01
C CYS A 698 -13.78 27.01 23.14
N ALA A 699 -12.54 26.96 22.67
CA ALA A 699 -12.02 25.83 21.91
C ALA A 699 -12.03 24.54 22.74
N GLY A 700 -11.71 24.62 24.04
CA GLY A 700 -11.80 23.50 24.96
C GLY A 700 -13.23 22.95 25.09
N GLU A 701 -14.22 23.84 25.21
CA GLU A 701 -15.65 23.45 25.25
C GLU A 701 -16.10 22.82 23.92
N GLU A 702 -15.74 23.43 22.77
CA GLU A 702 -16.05 22.89 21.44
C GLU A 702 -15.41 21.51 21.21
N ILE A 703 -14.13 21.35 21.55
CA ILE A 703 -13.41 20.07 21.41
C ILE A 703 -14.04 19.02 22.32
N SER A 704 -14.38 19.37 23.56
CA SER A 704 -15.04 18.44 24.49
C SER A 704 -16.40 17.99 23.97
N GLY A 705 -17.23 18.92 23.48
CA GLY A 705 -18.53 18.60 22.88
C GLY A 705 -18.37 17.73 21.63
N PHE A 706 -17.38 18.03 20.80
CA PHE A 706 -17.07 17.26 19.60
C PHE A 706 -16.58 15.84 19.90
N ILE A 707 -15.69 15.66 20.90
CA ILE A 707 -15.24 14.33 21.34
C ILE A 707 -16.41 13.50 21.85
N ASN A 708 -17.29 14.10 22.68
CA ASN A 708 -18.51 13.43 23.14
C ASN A 708 -19.40 13.01 21.97
N THR A 709 -19.55 13.88 20.98
CA THR A 709 -20.31 13.56 19.76
C THR A 709 -19.71 12.39 18.99
N ILE A 710 -18.39 12.37 18.78
CA ILE A 710 -17.69 11.23 18.16
C ILE A 710 -17.89 9.96 18.98
N TYR A 711 -17.79 10.05 20.30
CA TYR A 711 -17.96 8.91 21.20
C TYR A 711 -19.38 8.32 21.11
N GLU A 712 -20.41 9.18 21.11
CA GLU A 712 -21.79 8.75 20.88
C GLU A 712 -21.96 8.11 19.50
N ASP A 713 -21.39 8.70 18.45
CA ASP A 713 -21.40 8.14 17.09
C ASP A 713 -20.76 6.74 17.08
N ILE A 714 -19.58 6.55 17.72
CA ILE A 714 -18.92 5.24 17.83
C ILE A 714 -19.80 4.22 18.56
N LEU A 715 -20.39 4.59 19.70
CA LEU A 715 -21.26 3.70 20.48
C LEU A 715 -22.49 3.24 19.67
N ARG A 716 -23.03 4.11 18.79
CA ARG A 716 -24.16 3.79 17.91
C ARG A 716 -23.79 2.75 16.85
N PHE A 717 -22.62 2.88 16.22
CA PHE A 717 -22.23 1.99 15.11
C PHE A 717 -21.48 0.73 15.55
N ALA A 718 -20.80 0.78 16.69
CA ALA A 718 -20.01 -0.33 17.23
C ALA A 718 -20.13 -0.32 18.76
N PRO A 719 -21.13 -1.02 19.34
CA PRO A 719 -21.32 -1.05 20.78
C PRO A 719 -20.09 -1.72 21.43
N LEU A 720 -19.20 -0.90 22.00
CA LEU A 720 -18.01 -1.34 22.71
C LEU A 720 -18.42 -2.07 23.99
N THR A 721 -17.73 -3.17 24.29
CA THR A 721 -17.84 -3.86 25.57
C THR A 721 -17.04 -3.10 26.63
N GLY A 722 -17.63 -2.06 27.21
CA GLY A 722 -17.15 -1.37 28.42
C GLY A 722 -16.26 -0.13 28.19
N GLU A 723 -16.27 0.78 29.16
CA GLU A 723 -15.36 1.92 29.23
C GLU A 723 -13.91 1.43 29.42
N ARG A 724 -12.99 1.91 28.56
CA ARG A 724 -11.56 1.63 28.69
C ARG A 724 -10.88 2.84 29.31
N PRO A 725 -10.24 2.71 30.48
CA PRO A 725 -9.55 3.84 31.08
C PRO A 725 -8.35 4.25 30.23
N SER A 726 -8.14 5.55 30.10
CA SER A 726 -6.91 6.13 29.56
C SER A 726 -6.26 7.02 30.61
N ALA A 727 -4.95 6.92 30.76
CA ALA A 727 -4.19 7.73 31.70
C ALA A 727 -3.06 8.43 30.96
N ILE A 728 -3.03 9.75 31.06
CA ILE A 728 -1.99 10.59 30.45
C ILE A 728 -1.20 11.25 31.59
N HIS A 729 0.11 11.00 31.63
CA HIS A 729 1.04 11.67 32.52
C HIS A 729 1.90 12.63 31.71
N PHE A 730 2.07 13.85 32.20
CA PHE A 730 2.96 14.83 31.60
C PHE A 730 3.97 15.31 32.64
N TRP A 731 5.26 15.24 32.31
CA TRP A 731 6.34 15.73 33.13
C TRP A 731 7.15 16.80 32.40
N ALA A 732 7.42 17.90 33.10
CA ALA A 732 8.30 18.98 32.65
C ALA A 732 9.09 19.53 33.85
N PRO A 733 10.35 19.98 33.66
CA PRO A 733 11.18 20.52 34.73
C PRO A 733 10.66 21.86 35.28
N LEU A 734 10.04 22.69 34.42
CA LEU A 734 9.43 23.96 34.79
C LEU A 734 8.36 24.32 33.77
N VAL A 735 7.21 24.78 34.25
CA VAL A 735 6.15 25.39 33.42
C VAL A 735 6.02 26.85 33.83
N GLU A 736 6.30 27.75 32.89
CA GLU A 736 6.18 29.20 33.06
C GLU A 736 5.01 29.70 32.21
N VAL A 737 4.01 30.30 32.86
CA VAL A 737 2.85 30.88 32.19
C VAL A 737 2.90 32.39 32.36
N SER A 738 3.01 33.10 31.25
CA SER A 738 3.04 34.57 31.18
C SER A 738 1.70 35.09 30.65
N LEU A 739 1.00 35.87 31.47
CA LEU A 739 -0.21 36.58 31.07
C LEU A 739 0.18 37.96 30.54
N LEU A 740 -0.07 38.17 29.25
CA LEU A 740 0.26 39.41 28.55
C LEU A 740 -0.93 40.37 28.56
N LEU A 741 -0.64 41.66 28.58
CA LEU A 741 -1.64 42.66 28.23
C LEU A 741 -1.88 42.61 26.72
N PRO A 742 -3.14 42.68 26.24
CA PRO A 742 -3.42 42.72 24.82
C PRO A 742 -2.67 43.88 24.17
N SER A 743 -2.09 43.64 22.99
CA SER A 743 -1.43 44.67 22.19
C SER A 743 -2.42 45.65 21.54
N PHE A 744 -3.72 45.34 21.60
CA PHE A 744 -4.81 46.12 21.01
C PHE A 744 -5.59 46.89 22.07
N ALA A 745 -6.15 48.02 21.67
CA ALA A 745 -7.03 48.80 22.53
C ALA A 745 -8.28 47.98 22.91
N PRO A 746 -8.75 48.08 24.17
CA PRO A 746 -9.98 47.45 24.60
C PRO A 746 -11.17 47.96 23.76
N PRO A 747 -12.28 47.19 23.67
CA PRO A 747 -13.42 47.59 22.86
C PRO A 747 -13.97 48.92 23.35
N THR A 748 -14.24 49.84 22.43
CA THR A 748 -14.89 51.10 22.78
C THR A 748 -16.35 50.84 23.18
N ALA A 749 -16.95 51.72 23.99
CA ALA A 749 -18.35 51.60 24.39
C ALA A 749 -19.32 51.53 23.18
N TYR A 750 -18.93 52.16 22.06
CA TYR A 750 -19.66 52.12 20.79
C TYR A 750 -19.57 50.76 20.10
N GLU A 751 -18.38 50.13 20.09
CA GLU A 751 -18.21 48.78 19.55
C GLU A 751 -18.99 47.76 20.35
N MET A 752 -18.98 47.85 21.69
CA MET A 752 -19.78 46.96 22.55
C MET A 752 -21.30 47.14 22.34
N GLN A 753 -21.76 48.36 22.08
CA GLN A 753 -23.17 48.62 21.72
C GLN A 753 -23.52 48.03 20.35
N THR A 754 -22.62 48.16 19.37
CA THR A 754 -22.85 47.64 18.01
C THR A 754 -22.90 46.12 18.00
N THR A 755 -22.02 45.42 18.73
CA THR A 755 -22.12 43.97 18.90
C THR A 755 -23.36 43.58 19.69
N ALA A 756 -23.67 44.26 20.80
CA ALA A 756 -24.90 43.98 21.55
C ALA A 756 -26.18 44.16 20.69
N GLU A 757 -26.23 45.15 19.81
CA GLU A 757 -27.34 45.38 18.88
C GLU A 757 -27.44 44.28 17.81
N LEU A 758 -26.32 43.87 17.21
CA LEU A 758 -26.22 42.75 16.25
C LEU A 758 -26.75 41.42 16.83
N PHE A 759 -26.46 41.12 18.10
CA PHE A 759 -26.93 39.89 18.77
C PHE A 759 -28.32 40.01 19.42
N SER A 760 -28.85 41.23 19.59
CA SER A 760 -30.19 41.45 20.16
C SER A 760 -31.35 41.27 19.17
N GLY A 761 -31.05 41.01 17.88
CA GLY A 761 -32.07 40.82 16.84
C GLY A 761 -32.96 42.05 16.59
N LYS A 762 -32.58 43.23 17.10
CA LYS A 762 -33.27 44.50 16.83
C LYS A 762 -32.51 45.25 15.75
N THR A 763 -32.68 44.81 14.50
CA THR A 763 -32.51 45.68 13.36
C THR A 763 -33.57 46.78 13.45
N SER A 764 -33.13 48.04 13.64
CA SER A 764 -33.95 49.22 13.37
C SER A 764 -34.03 49.49 11.88
#